data_AF-A0A1I1HHL7-F1
#
_entry.id   AF-A0A1I1HHL7-F1
#
_cell.length_a   1.000
_cell.length_b   1.000
_cell.length_c   1.000
_cell.angle_alpha   90.00
_cell.angle_beta   90.00
_cell.angle_gamma   90.00
#
_symmetry.space_group_name_H-M   'P 1'
#
loop_
_entity.id
_entity.type
_entity.pdbx_description
1 polymer ?
#
loop_
_entity_poly.entity_id
_entity_poly.type
_entity_poly.pdbx_seq_one_letter_code
_entity_poly.pdbx_strand_id
1 'polypeptide(L)'
;MIVVAAGTRSVRSFDAQMVVAAQLAGRGHEVCIDAASLPDDIGRSRTYEAAPFLMDREDIAPKGVIVLGADELGDPLLEMLWGYGLGPDVPVVATGRFDDHQGYLGAKAKLAFALGREAAVIDLGEMQRQPMIAKAANPLLAAISSRARPAGTPPIVTVLLGSLDPDDPDVLPCLSMMNHSRDFQLRVVASGKQKAQIKASAHRDLPVLLLTDLSPVTIARMTDVFAVYGQGMAGERMASVAVNLMASGGIVIDCTDDRAIVETGAPALRGPEALSALDGYLSDTVIKRLVQIEDQVARSPWLQSVDIARLEAAAGLTPPERDPAAVPPKTMFVPTNGVGLGHAQRCTLIAAALPQATPTTFAAFPSCVPMILRRGFDCLPLVPRSDRHLQANANDILTYRRLTQALGPADRLVFDGGYVFDSIFRTILEKGLSSVWIRRGLWPSGPSARIALDREHVFDRIVVPSEPFAELNDHYSFGPRVHMVGPIVRRTEQSPEERSALRDALRDRFGHRFETLVVSMLGGGVASDRAAQLQMISALLAERPNCLHLVVVWPNSIVAPALHGWPNTHVVQTLEATALCLAADLVVSAAGYNSVNEILYHRIPAILIPQSAPYLDDQTRRARAVEERGLCVTIEETEFLLLERAMRDCLDGTTVERFRGALSEFELPEPGIEAAARLIAEDWRDA
;
A
#
# COMPACT_ATOMS: atom_id res chain seq x y z
N MET A 1 -1.94 20.69 -22.07
CA MET A 1 -1.67 20.57 -20.61
C MET A 1 -0.86 21.77 -20.16
N ILE A 2 -0.86 22.07 -18.86
CA ILE A 2 0.06 23.06 -18.27
C ILE A 2 1.39 22.36 -18.00
N VAL A 3 2.48 22.91 -18.54
CA VAL A 3 3.83 22.41 -18.27
C VAL A 3 4.38 23.14 -17.05
N VAL A 4 4.78 22.40 -16.01
CA VAL A 4 5.48 22.97 -14.85
C VAL A 4 6.98 22.73 -15.01
N ALA A 5 7.71 23.81 -15.20
CA ALA A 5 9.15 23.84 -15.42
C ALA A 5 9.87 24.53 -14.25
N ALA A 6 11.17 24.30 -14.11
CA ALA A 6 12.00 25.01 -13.13
C ALA A 6 13.23 25.64 -13.78
N GLY A 7 13.67 26.75 -13.19
CA GLY A 7 14.85 27.53 -13.57
C GLY A 7 16.12 26.70 -13.67
N THR A 8 16.30 25.76 -12.75
CA THR A 8 17.47 24.90 -12.63
C THR A 8 17.07 23.43 -12.53
N ARG A 9 17.95 22.52 -12.99
CA ARG A 9 17.76 21.07 -12.87
C ARG A 9 18.44 20.57 -11.59
N SER A 10 17.69 20.55 -10.49
CA SER A 10 18.14 20.03 -9.20
C SER A 10 17.01 19.26 -8.52
N VAL A 11 17.34 18.39 -7.55
CA VAL A 11 16.31 17.70 -6.74
C VAL A 11 15.39 18.69 -6.03
N ARG A 12 15.94 19.82 -5.56
CA ARG A 12 15.21 20.91 -4.92
C ARG A 12 14.21 21.57 -5.86
N SER A 13 14.64 21.93 -7.05
CA SER A 13 13.79 22.56 -8.08
C SER A 13 12.72 21.59 -8.59
N PHE A 14 13.07 20.31 -8.69
CA PHE A 14 12.13 19.25 -9.07
C PHE A 14 11.07 18.98 -7.99
N ASP A 15 11.44 19.04 -6.70
CA ASP A 15 10.48 19.03 -5.58
C ASP A 15 9.47 20.18 -5.70
N ALA A 16 9.92 21.39 -6.10
CA ALA A 16 9.02 22.52 -6.36
C ALA A 16 8.05 22.25 -7.51
N GLN A 17 8.53 21.67 -8.63
CA GLN A 17 7.67 21.29 -9.76
C GLN A 17 6.58 20.30 -9.34
N MET A 18 6.95 19.24 -8.62
CA MET A 18 5.98 18.23 -8.16
C MET A 18 4.90 18.81 -7.25
N VAL A 19 5.28 19.70 -6.32
CA VAL A 19 4.34 20.35 -5.40
C VAL A 19 3.34 21.21 -6.17
N VAL A 20 3.82 22.10 -7.05
CA VAL A 20 2.95 22.99 -7.83
C VAL A 20 2.09 22.18 -8.80
N ALA A 21 2.64 21.12 -9.42
CA ALA A 21 1.88 20.23 -10.28
C ALA A 21 0.74 19.53 -9.53
N ALA A 22 1.00 19.02 -8.32
CA ALA A 22 -0.02 18.43 -7.47
C ALA A 22 -1.10 19.43 -7.05
N GLN A 23 -0.75 20.68 -6.79
CA GLN A 23 -1.71 21.73 -6.43
C GLN A 23 -2.61 22.11 -7.60
N LEU A 24 -2.03 22.33 -8.79
CA LEU A 24 -2.79 22.64 -10.01
C LEU A 24 -3.69 21.46 -10.43
N ALA A 25 -3.17 20.23 -10.39
CA ALA A 25 -3.98 19.04 -10.65
C ALA A 25 -5.10 18.87 -9.62
N GLY A 26 -4.83 19.19 -8.36
CA GLY A 26 -5.82 19.26 -7.29
C GLY A 26 -6.93 20.27 -7.56
N ARG A 27 -6.70 21.29 -8.41
CA ARG A 27 -7.69 22.27 -8.86
C ARG A 27 -8.38 21.88 -10.17
N GLY A 28 -8.10 20.69 -10.70
CA GLY A 28 -8.73 20.13 -11.90
C GLY A 28 -7.94 20.33 -13.19
N HIS A 29 -6.81 21.03 -13.16
CA HIS A 29 -6.02 21.25 -14.36
C HIS A 29 -5.30 19.98 -14.84
N GLU A 30 -5.17 19.83 -16.15
CA GLU A 30 -4.27 18.84 -16.72
C GLU A 30 -2.84 19.38 -16.69
N VAL A 31 -1.96 18.75 -15.92
CA VAL A 31 -0.60 19.23 -15.66
C VAL A 31 0.42 18.15 -15.98
N CYS A 32 1.55 18.55 -16.56
CA CYS A 32 2.68 17.67 -16.81
C CYS A 32 4.03 18.32 -16.47
N ILE A 33 5.04 17.48 -16.32
CA ILE A 33 6.46 17.80 -16.16
C ILE A 33 7.20 17.05 -17.26
N ASP A 34 8.02 17.76 -18.04
CA ASP A 34 8.86 17.15 -19.08
C ASP A 34 9.78 16.10 -18.46
N ALA A 35 9.71 14.86 -18.93
CA ALA A 35 10.53 13.76 -18.43
C ALA A 35 12.05 14.02 -18.54
N ALA A 36 12.47 14.84 -19.50
CA ALA A 36 13.87 15.25 -19.64
C ALA A 36 14.39 16.09 -18.46
N SER A 37 13.49 16.67 -17.65
CA SER A 37 13.85 17.43 -16.44
C SER A 37 14.14 16.54 -15.22
N LEU A 38 13.86 15.24 -15.30
CA LEU A 38 14.04 14.29 -14.20
C LEU A 38 15.51 14.25 -13.72
N PRO A 39 15.83 14.50 -12.45
CA PRO A 39 17.19 14.35 -11.92
C PRO A 39 17.63 12.88 -11.88
N ASP A 40 18.93 12.62 -12.07
CA ASP A 40 19.47 11.26 -12.06
C ASP A 40 19.31 10.53 -10.71
N ASP A 41 19.38 11.29 -9.59
CA ASP A 41 19.21 10.76 -8.22
C ASP A 41 17.94 11.32 -7.54
N ILE A 42 16.79 11.02 -8.13
CA ILE A 42 15.50 11.45 -7.58
C ILE A 42 15.13 10.70 -6.28
N GLY A 43 15.61 9.46 -6.15
CA GLY A 43 15.25 8.55 -5.07
C GLY A 43 13.82 7.99 -5.16
N ARG A 44 13.60 6.84 -4.51
CA ARG A 44 12.39 6.02 -4.64
C ARG A 44 11.09 6.78 -4.40
N SER A 45 10.96 7.50 -3.29
CA SER A 45 9.70 8.15 -2.90
C SER A 45 9.29 9.28 -3.86
N ARG A 46 10.25 10.06 -4.36
CA ARG A 46 9.96 11.12 -5.33
C ARG A 46 9.59 10.56 -6.70
N THR A 47 10.11 9.39 -7.10
CA THR A 47 9.67 8.74 -8.34
C THR A 47 8.17 8.45 -8.35
N TYR A 48 7.59 8.01 -7.22
CA TYR A 48 6.15 7.81 -7.12
C TYR A 48 5.38 9.11 -7.22
N GLU A 49 5.84 10.17 -6.54
CA GLU A 49 5.19 11.49 -6.57
C GLU A 49 5.25 12.15 -7.96
N ALA A 50 6.33 11.90 -8.71
CA ALA A 50 6.52 12.42 -10.06
C ALA A 50 5.75 11.63 -11.12
N ALA A 51 5.57 10.31 -10.94
CA ALA A 51 4.99 9.41 -11.93
C ALA A 51 3.64 9.87 -12.52
N PRO A 52 2.76 10.57 -11.78
CA PRO A 52 1.53 11.10 -12.35
C PRO A 52 1.70 12.22 -13.37
N PHE A 53 2.80 12.95 -13.30
CA PHE A 53 3.02 14.20 -14.04
C PHE A 53 4.09 14.06 -15.13
N LEU A 54 4.98 13.07 -15.03
CA LEU A 54 6.05 12.84 -16.00
C LEU A 54 5.48 12.45 -17.37
N MET A 55 5.99 13.11 -18.41
CA MET A 55 5.56 12.91 -19.78
C MET A 55 6.72 13.14 -20.75
N ASP A 56 6.83 12.28 -21.77
CA ASP A 56 7.84 12.45 -22.81
C ASP A 56 7.54 13.67 -23.66
N ARG A 57 8.57 14.44 -24.00
CA ARG A 57 8.43 15.73 -24.69
C ARG A 57 7.59 15.65 -25.97
N GLU A 58 7.72 14.56 -26.72
CA GLU A 58 7.02 14.33 -27.98
C GLU A 58 5.49 14.25 -27.82
N ASP A 59 5.03 13.84 -26.63
CA ASP A 59 3.60 13.74 -26.34
C ASP A 59 3.03 15.06 -25.77
N ILE A 60 3.89 16.02 -25.37
CA ILE A 60 3.46 17.23 -24.69
C ILE A 60 2.95 18.26 -25.71
N ALA A 61 1.67 18.64 -25.55
CA ALA A 61 1.08 19.81 -26.19
C ALA A 61 0.82 20.91 -25.14
N PRO A 62 1.74 21.90 -24.99
CA PRO A 62 1.60 22.95 -23.99
C PRO A 62 0.42 23.86 -24.30
N LYS A 63 -0.48 24.01 -23.32
CA LYS A 63 -1.55 25.04 -23.29
C LYS A 63 -1.21 26.19 -22.36
N GLY A 64 -0.12 26.06 -21.60
CA GLY A 64 0.45 27.08 -20.72
C GLY A 64 1.73 26.53 -20.10
N VAL A 65 2.65 27.41 -19.70
CA VAL A 65 3.91 27.04 -19.05
C VAL A 65 4.09 27.86 -17.79
N ILE A 66 4.40 27.19 -16.68
CA ILE A 66 4.72 27.80 -15.40
C ILE A 66 6.19 27.50 -15.09
N VAL A 67 7.00 28.54 -14.98
CA VAL A 67 8.44 28.45 -14.68
C VAL A 67 8.68 28.85 -13.22
N LEU A 68 9.21 27.93 -12.42
CA LEU A 68 9.53 28.15 -11.01
C LEU A 68 11.01 28.53 -10.81
N GLY A 69 11.32 29.39 -9.85
CA GLY A 69 12.69 29.84 -9.56
C GLY A 69 13.30 30.71 -10.66
N ALA A 70 12.56 31.70 -11.15
CA ALA A 70 12.98 32.58 -12.25
C ALA A 70 14.17 33.50 -11.92
N ASP A 71 14.53 33.61 -10.65
CA ASP A 71 15.75 34.25 -10.17
C ASP A 71 17.03 33.49 -10.58
N GLU A 72 16.93 32.20 -10.90
CA GLU A 72 18.02 31.38 -11.43
C GLU A 72 17.57 30.61 -12.70
N LEU A 73 17.86 31.17 -13.88
CA LEU A 73 17.55 30.54 -15.17
C LEU A 73 18.81 29.91 -15.79
N GLY A 74 18.82 28.57 -15.88
CA GLY A 74 19.87 27.79 -16.53
C GLY A 74 19.55 27.41 -17.98
N ASP A 75 20.60 27.12 -18.75
CA ASP A 75 20.49 26.78 -20.19
C ASP A 75 19.53 25.63 -20.50
N PRO A 76 19.47 24.52 -19.72
CA PRO A 76 18.55 23.42 -20.02
C PRO A 76 17.07 23.83 -20.04
N LEU A 77 16.68 24.79 -19.20
CA LEU A 77 15.32 25.35 -19.22
C LEU A 77 15.09 26.15 -20.49
N LEU A 78 16.02 27.04 -20.84
CA LEU A 78 15.89 27.92 -21.99
C LEU A 78 15.84 27.11 -23.30
N GLU A 79 16.68 26.08 -23.42
CA GLU A 79 16.66 25.12 -24.53
C GLU A 79 15.33 24.35 -24.60
N MET A 80 14.77 23.94 -23.46
CA MET A 80 13.47 23.28 -23.41
C MET A 80 12.34 24.21 -23.88
N LEU A 81 12.32 25.47 -23.40
CA LEU A 81 11.32 26.46 -23.81
C LEU A 81 11.40 26.75 -25.31
N TRP A 82 12.62 26.88 -25.82
CA TRP A 82 12.85 27.09 -27.25
C TRP A 82 12.42 25.87 -28.08
N GLY A 83 12.75 24.67 -27.61
CA GLY A 83 12.41 23.40 -28.27
C GLY A 83 10.91 23.12 -28.36
N TYR A 84 10.09 23.68 -27.47
CA TYR A 84 8.62 23.58 -27.58
C TYR A 84 8.03 24.37 -28.75
N GLY A 85 8.70 25.41 -29.24
CA GLY A 85 8.15 26.28 -30.30
C GLY A 85 6.77 26.84 -29.95
N LEU A 86 6.61 27.34 -28.71
CA LEU A 86 5.31 27.77 -28.17
C LEU A 86 4.63 28.82 -29.06
N GLY A 87 3.36 28.60 -29.39
CA GLY A 87 2.55 29.58 -30.10
C GLY A 87 2.38 30.90 -29.34
N PRO A 88 1.98 31.99 -30.01
CA PRO A 88 1.84 33.31 -29.39
C PRO A 88 0.78 33.32 -28.27
N ASP A 89 -0.25 32.48 -28.39
CA ASP A 89 -1.38 32.42 -27.45
C ASP A 89 -1.12 31.54 -26.22
N VAL A 90 0.02 30.83 -26.15
CA VAL A 90 0.32 29.95 -25.02
C VAL A 90 0.87 30.77 -23.85
N PRO A 91 0.18 30.96 -22.72
CA PRO A 91 0.69 31.77 -21.63
C PRO A 91 1.97 31.18 -21.03
N VAL A 92 2.96 32.03 -20.75
CA VAL A 92 4.16 31.67 -19.99
C VAL A 92 4.25 32.57 -18.77
N VAL A 93 4.18 31.98 -17.59
CA VAL A 93 4.28 32.67 -16.31
C VAL A 93 5.48 32.14 -15.55
N ALA A 94 6.33 33.03 -15.08
CA ALA A 94 7.50 32.70 -14.28
C ALA A 94 7.36 33.29 -12.88
N THR A 95 7.78 32.54 -11.85
CA THR A 95 7.79 32.99 -10.46
C THR A 95 9.23 32.95 -9.94
N GLY A 96 9.69 34.00 -9.27
CA GLY A 96 11.02 34.04 -8.66
C GLY A 96 11.07 34.98 -7.46
N ARG A 97 12.20 34.97 -6.74
CA ARG A 97 12.50 35.92 -5.67
C ARG A 97 13.77 36.68 -6.04
N PHE A 98 13.63 37.96 -6.38
CA PHE A 98 14.75 38.73 -6.92
C PHE A 98 15.41 39.57 -5.82
N ASP A 99 16.74 39.51 -5.74
CA ASP A 99 17.51 40.32 -4.77
C ASP A 99 17.40 41.83 -5.10
N ASP A 100 17.27 42.18 -6.39
CA ASP A 100 17.09 43.55 -6.86
C ASP A 100 16.31 43.64 -8.19
N HIS A 101 15.98 44.87 -8.60
CA HIS A 101 15.27 45.14 -9.85
C HIS A 101 16.06 44.74 -11.10
N GLN A 102 17.40 44.73 -11.05
CA GLN A 102 18.23 44.30 -12.19
C GLN A 102 18.12 42.80 -12.43
N GLY A 103 18.08 41.99 -11.36
CA GLY A 103 17.81 40.56 -11.42
C GLY A 103 16.44 40.26 -12.04
N TYR A 104 15.40 41.00 -11.62
CA TYR A 104 14.06 40.91 -12.21
C TYR A 104 14.06 41.19 -13.72
N LEU A 105 14.66 42.31 -14.15
CA LEU A 105 14.75 42.68 -15.57
C LEU A 105 15.60 41.67 -16.37
N GLY A 106 16.67 41.14 -15.77
CA GLY A 106 17.53 40.12 -16.35
C GLY A 106 16.78 38.82 -16.64
N ALA A 107 15.95 38.37 -15.70
CA ALA A 107 15.10 37.19 -15.90
C ALA A 107 14.06 37.41 -17.02
N LYS A 108 13.39 38.58 -17.03
CA LYS A 108 12.48 38.95 -18.13
C LYS A 108 13.18 38.90 -19.50
N ALA A 109 14.39 39.46 -19.61
CA ALA A 109 15.14 39.49 -20.85
C ALA A 109 15.56 38.08 -21.34
N LYS A 110 16.03 37.21 -20.43
CA LYS A 110 16.40 35.82 -20.76
C LYS A 110 15.20 35.00 -21.25
N LEU A 111 14.07 35.09 -20.55
CA LEU A 111 12.83 34.42 -20.96
C LEU A 111 12.35 34.97 -22.31
N ALA A 112 12.39 36.29 -22.50
CA ALA A 112 11.99 36.90 -23.76
C ALA A 112 12.86 36.47 -24.94
N PHE A 113 14.17 36.29 -24.72
CA PHE A 113 15.08 35.75 -25.72
C PHE A 113 14.73 34.32 -26.12
N ALA A 114 14.48 33.43 -25.15
CA ALA A 114 14.13 32.03 -25.44
C ALA A 114 12.75 31.86 -26.09
N LEU A 115 11.79 32.72 -25.73
CA LEU A 115 10.40 32.64 -26.21
C LEU A 115 10.13 33.48 -27.46
N GLY A 116 11.02 34.42 -27.79
CA GLY A 116 10.79 35.44 -28.83
C GLY A 116 9.74 36.49 -28.46
N ARG A 117 9.27 36.53 -27.20
CA ARG A 117 8.27 37.48 -26.67
C ARG A 117 8.31 37.56 -25.15
N GLU A 118 7.74 38.62 -24.57
CA GLU A 118 7.69 38.75 -23.11
C GLU A 118 6.83 37.66 -22.43
N ALA A 119 7.35 37.13 -21.32
CA ALA A 119 6.62 36.30 -20.37
C ALA A 119 6.13 37.15 -19.19
N ALA A 120 5.06 36.71 -18.52
CA ALA A 120 4.65 37.29 -17.25
C ALA A 120 5.60 36.82 -16.15
N VAL A 121 6.25 37.74 -15.43
CA VAL A 121 7.17 37.41 -14.34
C VAL A 121 6.62 37.98 -13.04
N ILE A 122 6.32 37.09 -12.09
CA ILE A 122 5.82 37.41 -10.76
C ILE A 122 7.00 37.42 -9.79
N ASP A 123 7.25 38.58 -9.18
CA ASP A 123 8.18 38.68 -8.05
C ASP A 123 7.45 38.28 -6.76
N LEU A 124 7.82 37.12 -6.24
CA LEU A 124 7.26 36.60 -4.99
C LEU A 124 7.69 37.42 -3.79
N GLY A 125 8.79 38.19 -3.85
CA GLY A 125 9.25 39.06 -2.77
C GLY A 125 8.28 40.21 -2.48
N GLU A 126 7.56 40.69 -3.50
CA GLU A 126 6.52 41.72 -3.32
C GLU A 126 5.29 41.18 -2.58
N MET A 127 4.95 39.91 -2.85
CA MET A 127 3.80 39.23 -2.26
C MET A 127 4.10 38.69 -0.87
N GLN A 128 5.26 38.05 -0.72
CA GLN A 128 5.72 37.33 0.48
C GLN A 128 6.95 38.05 1.04
N ARG A 129 6.74 39.24 1.62
CA ARG A 129 7.84 40.10 2.11
C ARG A 129 8.72 39.44 3.17
N GLN A 130 8.14 38.54 3.96
CA GLN A 130 8.85 37.73 4.95
C GLN A 130 8.58 36.26 4.65
N PRO A 131 9.30 35.65 3.69
CA PRO A 131 9.08 34.25 3.33
C PRO A 131 9.60 33.33 4.43
N MET A 132 8.95 32.18 4.63
CA MET A 132 9.46 31.14 5.55
C MET A 132 10.85 30.63 5.17
N ILE A 133 11.17 30.66 3.87
CA ILE A 133 12.48 30.29 3.34
C ILE A 133 12.87 31.34 2.30
N ALA A 134 13.91 32.13 2.60
CA ALA A 134 14.32 33.30 1.82
C ALA A 134 14.54 33.02 0.33
N LYS A 135 15.29 31.96 -0.01
CA LYS A 135 15.66 31.63 -1.39
C LYS A 135 14.89 30.45 -1.98
N ALA A 136 13.65 30.20 -1.57
CA ALA A 136 12.92 29.00 -1.99
C ALA A 136 12.69 28.95 -3.51
N ALA A 137 12.92 27.79 -4.14
CA ALA A 137 12.53 27.55 -5.54
C ALA A 137 11.02 27.33 -5.64
N ASN A 138 10.43 26.69 -4.62
CA ASN A 138 9.01 26.56 -4.44
C ASN A 138 8.38 27.95 -4.19
N PRO A 139 7.27 28.29 -4.88
CA PRO A 139 6.62 29.57 -4.68
C PRO A 139 5.89 29.66 -3.33
N LEU A 140 5.75 28.54 -2.60
CA LEU A 140 5.06 28.43 -1.31
C LEU A 140 3.65 29.00 -1.40
N LEU A 141 2.91 28.56 -2.42
CA LEU A 141 1.51 28.90 -2.64
C LEU A 141 0.62 27.73 -2.19
N ALA A 142 -0.68 27.97 -2.04
CA ALA A 142 -1.70 26.96 -1.79
C ALA A 142 -3.08 27.44 -2.25
N ALA A 143 -4.00 26.50 -2.48
CA ALA A 143 -5.40 26.83 -2.69
C ALA A 143 -6.05 27.17 -1.35
N ILE A 144 -6.65 28.35 -1.25
CA ILE A 144 -7.46 28.69 -0.08
C ILE A 144 -8.79 27.93 -0.18
N SER A 145 -9.03 27.03 0.77
CA SER A 145 -10.27 26.24 0.81
C SER A 145 -10.59 25.84 2.24
N SER A 146 -11.74 26.24 2.79
CA SER A 146 -12.10 25.79 4.14
C SER A 146 -12.40 24.30 4.13
N ARG A 147 -11.67 23.53 4.94
CA ARG A 147 -11.99 22.13 5.19
C ARG A 147 -12.89 22.02 6.41
N ALA A 148 -14.05 21.37 6.27
CA ALA A 148 -14.83 20.94 7.43
C ALA A 148 -14.20 19.69 8.04
N ARG A 149 -13.92 19.72 9.35
CA ARG A 149 -13.56 18.50 10.09
C ARG A 149 -14.82 17.68 10.36
N PRO A 150 -14.79 16.35 10.19
CA PRO A 150 -15.88 15.49 10.67
C PRO A 150 -16.12 15.72 12.16
N ALA A 151 -17.39 15.84 12.56
CA ALA A 151 -17.75 16.00 13.96
C ALA A 151 -17.45 14.68 14.71
N GLY A 152 -16.90 14.78 15.92
CA GLY A 152 -16.67 13.62 16.79
C GLY A 152 -15.34 12.88 16.59
N THR A 153 -14.60 13.13 15.50
CA THR A 153 -13.26 12.54 15.31
C THR A 153 -12.17 13.36 16.02
N PRO A 154 -11.27 12.73 16.80
CA PRO A 154 -10.12 13.42 17.38
C PRO A 154 -9.25 14.07 16.30
N PRO A 155 -8.73 15.30 16.50
CA PRO A 155 -7.82 15.93 15.55
C PRO A 155 -6.53 15.14 15.40
N ILE A 156 -5.95 15.19 14.21
CA ILE A 156 -4.65 14.61 13.91
C ILE A 156 -3.56 15.66 14.14
N VAL A 157 -2.69 15.39 15.12
CA VAL A 157 -1.52 16.20 15.44
C VAL A 157 -0.30 15.58 14.77
N THR A 158 0.29 16.30 13.82
CA THR A 158 1.56 15.92 13.19
C THR A 158 2.71 16.72 13.81
N VAL A 159 3.73 16.03 14.32
CA VAL A 159 4.93 16.64 14.88
C VAL A 159 6.11 16.44 13.93
N LEU A 160 6.70 17.55 13.46
CA LEU A 160 7.96 17.54 12.73
C LEU A 160 9.11 17.69 13.73
N LEU A 161 9.96 16.66 13.83
CA LEU A 161 11.06 16.62 14.81
C LEU A 161 12.14 17.67 14.54
N GLY A 162 12.35 18.05 13.28
CA GLY A 162 13.43 18.97 12.89
C GLY A 162 14.79 18.50 13.41
N SER A 163 15.44 19.32 14.24
CA SER A 163 16.74 19.03 14.85
C SER A 163 16.67 18.27 16.18
N LEU A 164 15.49 17.89 16.68
CA LEU A 164 15.38 17.03 17.86
C LEU A 164 16.05 15.67 17.60
N ASP A 165 16.85 15.20 18.55
CA ASP A 165 17.50 13.89 18.46
C ASP A 165 16.64 12.82 19.15
N PRO A 166 16.18 11.78 18.44
CA PRO A 166 15.48 10.64 19.04
C PRO A 166 16.28 9.92 20.13
N ASP A 167 17.61 10.05 20.16
CA ASP A 167 18.43 9.44 21.22
C ASP A 167 18.43 10.26 22.51
N ASP A 168 17.87 11.48 22.50
CA ASP A 168 17.62 12.25 23.72
C ASP A 168 16.58 11.51 24.61
N PRO A 169 16.89 11.25 25.89
CA PRO A 169 16.03 10.46 26.78
C PRO A 169 14.61 11.01 26.93
N ASP A 170 14.37 12.30 26.67
CA ASP A 170 13.05 12.89 26.84
C ASP A 170 12.18 12.79 25.57
N VAL A 171 12.78 12.63 24.37
CA VAL A 171 12.04 12.76 23.10
C VAL A 171 11.10 11.58 22.86
N LEU A 172 11.62 10.34 22.84
CA LEU A 172 10.79 9.18 22.51
C LEU A 172 9.74 8.84 23.58
N PRO A 173 10.04 8.93 24.88
CA PRO A 173 9.02 8.74 25.91
C PRO A 173 7.89 9.77 25.81
N CYS A 174 8.19 11.05 25.53
CA CYS A 174 7.16 12.08 25.34
C CYS A 174 6.27 11.78 24.13
N LEU A 175 6.86 11.46 22.97
CA LEU A 175 6.08 11.07 21.77
C LEU A 175 5.25 9.81 22.03
N SER A 176 5.80 8.84 22.76
CA SER A 176 5.09 7.62 23.12
C SER A 176 3.89 7.90 24.01
N MET A 177 4.01 8.82 24.97
CA MET A 177 2.89 9.25 25.81
C MET A 177 1.81 9.95 24.99
N MET A 178 2.20 10.90 24.13
CA MET A 178 1.29 11.60 23.21
C MET A 178 0.56 10.64 22.25
N ASN A 179 1.23 9.57 21.80
CA ASN A 179 0.63 8.55 20.93
C ASN A 179 -0.55 7.80 21.59
N HIS A 180 -0.64 7.82 22.93
CA HIS A 180 -1.72 7.22 23.71
C HIS A 180 -2.74 8.24 24.20
N SER A 181 -2.65 9.51 23.76
CA SER A 181 -3.63 10.54 24.08
C SER A 181 -5.02 10.18 23.56
N ARG A 182 -6.06 10.60 24.29
CA ARG A 182 -7.46 10.48 23.86
C ARG A 182 -7.95 11.74 23.16
N ASP A 183 -7.25 12.85 23.34
CA ASP A 183 -7.65 14.16 22.83
C ASP A 183 -7.30 14.32 21.34
N PHE A 184 -6.33 13.58 20.84
CA PHE A 184 -5.83 13.66 19.47
C PHE A 184 -5.13 12.37 19.03
N GLN A 185 -4.92 12.22 17.73
CA GLN A 185 -4.08 11.17 17.13
C GLN A 185 -2.72 11.73 16.76
N LEU A 186 -1.63 11.07 17.17
CA LEU A 186 -0.27 11.50 16.86
C LEU A 186 0.20 10.97 15.49
N ARG A 187 0.94 11.80 14.77
CA ARG A 187 1.84 11.40 13.68
C ARG A 187 3.18 12.10 13.82
N VAL A 188 4.27 11.40 13.49
CA VAL A 188 5.62 11.97 13.55
C VAL A 188 6.20 12.05 12.15
N VAL A 189 6.76 13.20 11.78
CA VAL A 189 7.54 13.40 10.56
C VAL A 189 9.01 13.54 10.93
N ALA A 190 9.85 12.69 10.34
CA ALA A 190 11.25 12.56 10.70
C ALA A 190 12.15 12.37 9.47
N SER A 191 13.44 12.65 9.62
CA SER A 191 14.47 12.29 8.64
C SER A 191 14.69 10.76 8.59
N GLY A 192 15.39 10.29 7.55
CA GLY A 192 15.74 8.87 7.42
C GLY A 192 16.53 8.34 8.62
N LYS A 193 17.48 9.13 9.12
CA LYS A 193 18.29 8.79 10.31
C LYS A 193 17.40 8.67 11.55
N GLN A 194 16.56 9.68 11.79
CA GLN A 194 15.65 9.69 12.94
C GLN A 194 14.65 8.53 12.92
N LYS A 195 14.06 8.23 11.74
CA LYS A 195 13.18 7.07 11.60
C LYS A 195 13.91 5.77 11.91
N ALA A 196 15.15 5.60 11.46
CA ALA A 196 15.95 4.41 11.78
C ALA A 196 16.22 4.28 13.29
N GLN A 197 16.58 5.38 13.97
CA GLN A 197 16.75 5.41 15.44
C GLN A 197 15.45 5.01 16.16
N ILE A 198 14.32 5.61 15.79
CA ILE A 198 13.01 5.29 16.38
C ILE A 198 12.68 3.81 16.21
N LYS A 199 12.85 3.26 15.00
CA LYS A 199 12.51 1.87 14.68
C LYS A 199 13.45 0.85 15.33
N ALA A 200 14.66 1.25 15.71
CA ALA A 200 15.61 0.44 16.47
C ALA A 200 15.33 0.46 17.99
N SER A 201 14.50 1.38 18.49
CA SER A 201 14.22 1.56 19.91
C SER A 201 13.03 0.74 20.42
N ALA A 202 12.71 0.90 21.72
CA ALA A 202 11.51 0.36 22.33
C ALA A 202 10.21 1.01 21.80
N HIS A 203 10.29 2.22 21.23
CA HIS A 203 9.18 3.03 20.72
C HIS A 203 8.95 2.87 19.21
N ARG A 204 9.32 1.71 18.66
CA ARG A 204 9.24 1.41 17.22
C ARG A 204 7.82 1.43 16.65
N ASP A 205 6.82 1.36 17.50
CA ASP A 205 5.38 1.42 17.19
C ASP A 205 4.89 2.84 16.88
N LEU A 206 5.71 3.87 17.12
CA LEU A 206 5.38 5.25 16.75
C LEU A 206 5.04 5.38 15.25
N PRO A 207 3.98 6.14 14.90
CA PRO A 207 3.55 6.37 13.53
C PRO A 207 4.44 7.40 12.82
N VAL A 208 5.56 6.93 12.27
CA VAL A 208 6.60 7.78 11.66
C VAL A 208 6.55 7.79 10.13
N LEU A 209 6.36 8.97 9.55
CA LEU A 209 6.56 9.26 8.13
C LEU A 209 7.93 9.92 7.87
N LEU A 210 8.54 9.60 6.74
CA LEU A 210 9.68 10.36 6.23
C LEU A 210 9.22 11.69 5.61
N LEU A 211 10.12 12.68 5.62
CA LEU A 211 9.96 13.97 4.94
C LEU A 211 9.59 13.85 3.44
N THR A 212 9.89 12.72 2.82
CA THR A 212 9.68 12.44 1.40
C THR A 212 8.69 11.31 1.15
N ASP A 213 8.10 10.69 2.18
CA ASP A 213 7.20 9.53 2.01
C ASP A 213 5.95 9.89 1.21
N LEU A 214 5.45 11.13 1.33
CA LEU A 214 4.26 11.64 0.67
C LEU A 214 4.48 13.08 0.18
N SER A 215 3.60 13.55 -0.72
CA SER A 215 3.62 14.95 -1.16
C SER A 215 3.22 15.90 -0.02
N PRO A 216 3.75 17.13 0.02
CA PRO A 216 3.37 18.12 1.04
C PRO A 216 1.87 18.40 1.10
N VAL A 217 1.21 18.42 -0.06
CA VAL A 217 -0.25 18.58 -0.17
C VAL A 217 -0.99 17.43 0.54
N THR A 218 -0.50 16.20 0.40
CA THR A 218 -1.09 15.02 1.07
C THR A 218 -0.87 15.08 2.58
N ILE A 219 0.33 15.44 3.04
CA ILE A 219 0.64 15.57 4.47
C ILE A 219 -0.24 16.65 5.12
N ALA A 220 -0.38 17.81 4.48
CA ALA A 220 -1.26 18.88 4.95
C ALA A 220 -2.72 18.39 5.06
N ARG A 221 -3.23 17.66 4.05
CA ARG A 221 -4.59 17.11 4.07
C ARG A 221 -4.81 16.04 5.14
N MET A 222 -3.78 15.36 5.64
CA MET A 222 -3.93 14.38 6.73
C MET A 222 -3.66 14.95 8.11
N THR A 223 -3.48 16.27 8.23
CA THR A 223 -3.08 16.95 9.46
C THR A 223 -4.12 18.00 9.82
N ASP A 224 -4.47 18.11 11.09
CA ASP A 224 -5.29 19.20 11.62
C ASP A 224 -4.40 20.24 12.34
N VAL A 225 -3.40 19.74 13.08
CA VAL A 225 -2.44 20.56 13.82
C VAL A 225 -1.02 20.11 13.47
N PHE A 226 -0.16 21.04 13.06
CA PHE A 226 1.24 20.77 12.70
C PHE A 226 2.20 21.49 13.63
N ALA A 227 2.87 20.75 14.52
CA ALA A 227 3.89 21.28 15.41
C ALA A 227 5.28 21.13 14.80
N VAL A 228 6.03 22.23 14.71
CA VAL A 228 7.32 22.30 14.03
C VAL A 228 8.43 22.61 15.03
N TYR A 229 9.35 21.66 15.21
CA TYR A 229 10.54 21.84 16.04
C TYR A 229 11.79 22.09 15.21
N GLY A 230 12.79 22.66 15.87
CA GLY A 230 14.16 22.79 15.39
C GLY A 230 14.59 24.24 15.21
N GLN A 231 15.61 24.43 14.38
CA GLN A 231 16.14 25.74 13.99
C GLN A 231 15.71 26.01 12.56
N GLY A 232 14.73 26.89 12.36
CA GLY A 232 14.14 27.14 11.05
C GLY A 232 13.16 26.06 10.59
N MET A 233 12.70 26.20 9.35
CA MET A 233 11.88 25.19 8.67
C MET A 233 12.75 24.10 8.02
N ALA A 234 12.38 22.83 8.18
CA ALA A 234 13.10 21.68 7.60
C ALA A 234 12.90 21.55 6.07
N GLY A 235 13.32 22.57 5.31
CA GLY A 235 13.27 22.63 3.86
C GLY A 235 11.91 22.99 3.26
N GLU A 236 11.91 23.21 1.94
CA GLU A 236 10.75 23.73 1.19
C GLU A 236 9.54 22.81 1.21
N ARG A 237 9.75 21.50 1.32
CA ARG A 237 8.65 20.52 1.43
C ARG A 237 7.83 20.75 2.70
N MET A 238 8.49 20.96 3.85
CA MET A 238 7.80 21.18 5.13
C MET A 238 7.21 22.58 5.23
N ALA A 239 7.88 23.59 4.66
CA ALA A 239 7.28 24.91 4.46
C ALA A 239 5.96 24.79 3.68
N SER A 240 5.96 24.03 2.58
CA SER A 240 4.77 23.79 1.78
C SER A 240 3.67 23.05 2.56
N VAL A 241 4.00 22.10 3.45
CA VAL A 241 3.01 21.50 4.36
C VAL A 241 2.34 22.58 5.21
N ALA A 242 3.13 23.43 5.86
CA ALA A 242 2.60 24.49 6.72
C ALA A 242 1.70 25.48 5.94
N VAL A 243 2.12 25.92 4.76
CA VAL A 243 1.32 26.81 3.90
C VAL A 243 0.01 26.16 3.47
N ASN A 244 0.05 24.91 2.96
CA ASN A 244 -1.17 24.21 2.53
C ASN A 244 -2.11 23.94 3.71
N LEU A 245 -1.57 23.62 4.90
CA LEU A 245 -2.38 23.40 6.08
C LEU A 245 -3.12 24.67 6.49
N MET A 246 -2.43 25.80 6.63
CA MET A 246 -3.06 27.07 6.99
C MET A 246 -4.06 27.55 5.94
N ALA A 247 -3.75 27.38 4.65
CA ALA A 247 -4.68 27.70 3.56
C ALA A 247 -5.95 26.83 3.56
N SER A 248 -5.87 25.64 4.16
CA SER A 248 -7.02 24.77 4.38
C SER A 248 -7.79 25.03 5.69
N GLY A 249 -7.31 25.98 6.50
CA GLY A 249 -7.86 26.35 7.81
C GLY A 249 -7.24 25.61 9.00
N GLY A 250 -6.27 24.71 8.78
CA GLY A 250 -5.59 23.98 9.85
C GLY A 250 -4.57 24.82 10.61
N ILE A 251 -4.09 24.28 11.74
CA ILE A 251 -3.28 25.03 12.70
C ILE A 251 -1.81 24.65 12.58
N VAL A 252 -0.93 25.65 12.52
CA VAL A 252 0.51 25.46 12.64
C VAL A 252 0.98 25.99 13.99
N ILE A 253 1.76 25.19 14.71
CA ILE A 253 2.40 25.55 15.97
C ILE A 253 3.90 25.65 15.72
N ASP A 254 4.42 26.85 15.91
CA ASP A 254 5.84 27.16 15.81
C ASP A 254 6.54 26.89 17.14
N CYS A 255 7.18 25.73 17.23
CA CYS A 255 8.04 25.32 18.34
C CYS A 255 9.54 25.50 18.02
N THR A 256 9.88 26.24 16.96
CA THR A 256 11.28 26.47 16.56
C THR A 256 11.96 27.46 17.49
N ASP A 257 13.26 27.32 17.73
CA ASP A 257 13.98 28.19 18.66
C ASP A 257 14.02 29.65 18.16
N ASP A 258 14.06 29.82 16.83
CA ASP A 258 14.20 31.08 16.10
C ASP A 258 12.88 31.67 15.60
N ARG A 259 11.73 31.10 15.99
CA ARG A 259 10.38 31.61 15.63
C ARG A 259 10.15 31.73 14.12
N ALA A 260 10.69 30.76 13.38
CA ALA A 260 10.83 30.77 11.93
C ALA A 260 9.51 30.91 11.14
N ILE A 261 8.36 30.64 11.78
CA ILE A 261 7.05 30.71 11.14
C ILE A 261 6.31 31.95 11.61
N VAL A 262 6.23 32.19 12.93
CA VAL A 262 5.44 33.33 13.45
C VAL A 262 6.03 34.68 13.04
N GLU A 263 7.36 34.77 12.87
CA GLU A 263 8.02 36.01 12.40
C GLU A 263 7.73 36.36 10.94
N THR A 264 7.16 35.42 10.17
CA THR A 264 6.72 35.68 8.79
C THR A 264 5.38 36.41 8.69
N GLY A 265 4.71 36.60 9.82
CA GLY A 265 3.32 37.09 9.87
C GLY A 265 2.28 36.03 9.52
N ALA A 266 2.68 34.77 9.32
CA ALA A 266 1.77 33.65 9.15
C ALA A 266 0.85 33.49 10.38
N PRO A 267 -0.40 33.03 10.21
CA PRO A 267 -1.34 32.79 11.30
C PRO A 267 -0.98 31.52 12.10
N ALA A 268 0.27 31.36 12.50
CA ALA A 268 0.76 30.28 13.33
C ALA A 268 0.72 30.66 14.82
N LEU A 269 0.60 29.66 15.69
CA LEU A 269 0.68 29.82 17.14
C LEU A 269 2.13 29.67 17.59
N ARG A 270 2.56 30.47 18.57
CA ARG A 270 3.81 30.17 19.28
C ARG A 270 3.59 29.01 20.24
N GLY A 271 4.33 27.92 20.05
CA GLY A 271 4.32 26.76 20.93
C GLY A 271 5.50 26.69 21.90
N PRO A 272 5.54 25.67 22.76
CA PRO A 272 6.67 25.41 23.65
C PRO A 272 7.87 24.84 22.87
N GLU A 273 9.07 25.33 23.19
CA GLU A 273 10.35 24.83 22.64
C GLU A 273 10.70 23.44 23.19
N ALA A 274 10.31 23.14 24.43
CA ALA A 274 10.46 21.81 25.02
C ALA A 274 9.30 20.89 24.59
N LEU A 275 9.62 19.73 24.01
CA LEU A 275 8.63 18.74 23.56
C LEU A 275 7.75 18.23 24.71
N SER A 276 8.30 18.10 25.93
CA SER A 276 7.58 17.64 27.11
C SER A 276 6.40 18.53 27.52
N ALA A 277 6.40 19.81 27.11
CA ALA A 277 5.31 20.74 27.38
C ALA A 277 4.25 20.76 26.27
N LEU A 278 4.48 20.09 25.13
CA LEU A 278 3.58 20.14 23.98
C LEU A 278 2.23 19.50 24.25
N ASP A 279 2.20 18.34 24.92
CA ASP A 279 0.97 17.60 25.19
C ASP A 279 -0.03 18.45 26.00
N GLY A 280 0.43 19.03 27.12
CA GLY A 280 -0.38 19.95 27.92
C GLY A 280 -0.81 21.19 27.14
N TYR A 281 0.06 21.78 26.34
CA TYR A 281 -0.29 22.92 25.48
C TYR A 281 -1.39 22.57 24.47
N LEU A 282 -1.28 21.40 23.82
CA LEU A 282 -2.28 20.90 22.87
C LEU A 282 -3.62 20.67 23.56
N SER A 283 -3.65 19.86 24.62
CA SER A 283 -4.89 19.47 25.30
C SER A 283 -5.58 20.65 26.02
N ASP A 284 -4.82 21.55 26.64
CA ASP A 284 -5.39 22.62 27.45
C ASP A 284 -5.64 23.92 26.69
N THR A 285 -4.93 24.16 25.59
CA THR A 285 -5.01 25.43 24.86
C THR A 285 -5.55 25.25 23.44
N VAL A 286 -4.91 24.39 22.65
CA VAL A 286 -5.18 24.32 21.20
C VAL A 286 -6.48 23.55 20.94
N ILE A 287 -6.60 22.32 21.44
CA ILE A 287 -7.72 21.41 21.14
C ILE A 287 -9.04 21.94 21.71
N LYS A 288 -9.02 22.50 22.93
CA LYS A 288 -10.21 23.12 23.55
C LYS A 288 -10.76 24.32 22.79
N ARG A 289 -9.93 25.00 21.99
CA ARG A 289 -10.30 26.22 21.24
C ARG A 289 -10.16 26.03 19.73
N LEU A 290 -10.08 24.78 19.28
CA LEU A 290 -9.67 24.42 17.93
C LEU A 290 -10.49 25.17 16.87
N VAL A 291 -11.82 25.13 16.95
CA VAL A 291 -12.73 25.82 16.02
C VAL A 291 -12.52 27.34 15.99
N GLN A 292 -12.21 27.96 17.13
CA GLN A 292 -11.97 29.41 17.20
C GLN A 292 -10.64 29.77 16.52
N ILE A 293 -9.61 28.95 16.70
CA ILE A 293 -8.30 29.15 16.08
C ILE A 293 -8.42 28.94 14.57
N GLU A 294 -9.14 27.92 14.11
CA GLU A 294 -9.39 27.67 12.68
C GLU A 294 -10.09 28.84 12.00
N ASP A 295 -11.13 29.42 12.63
CA ASP A 295 -11.81 30.61 12.12
C ASP A 295 -10.86 31.83 12.05
N GLN A 296 -9.97 31.98 13.03
CA GLN A 296 -8.96 33.03 13.01
C GLN A 296 -7.94 32.83 11.88
N VAL A 297 -7.46 31.60 11.67
CA VAL A 297 -6.55 31.26 10.56
C VAL A 297 -7.21 31.56 9.22
N ALA A 298 -8.45 31.09 9.02
CA ALA A 298 -9.20 31.25 7.77
C ALA A 298 -9.46 32.72 7.40
N ARG A 299 -9.50 33.63 8.38
CA ARG A 299 -9.70 35.08 8.17
C ARG A 299 -8.38 35.86 8.05
N SER A 300 -7.24 35.21 8.16
CA SER A 300 -5.94 35.90 8.13
C SER A 300 -5.67 36.54 6.76
N PRO A 301 -5.35 37.85 6.69
CA PRO A 301 -4.93 38.50 5.45
C PRO A 301 -3.67 37.90 4.83
N TRP A 302 -2.82 37.24 5.65
CA TRP A 302 -1.62 36.57 5.20
C TRP A 302 -1.91 35.52 4.11
N LEU A 303 -3.08 34.87 4.16
CA LEU A 303 -3.48 33.87 3.17
C LEU A 303 -3.49 34.42 1.73
N GLN A 304 -3.79 35.72 1.54
CA GLN A 304 -3.78 36.36 0.21
C GLN A 304 -2.38 36.41 -0.41
N SER A 305 -1.31 36.35 0.40
CA SER A 305 0.08 36.35 -0.08
C SER A 305 0.53 34.99 -0.62
N VAL A 306 -0.20 33.93 -0.26
CA VAL A 306 0.10 32.54 -0.63
C VAL A 306 -0.98 31.90 -1.52
N ASP A 307 -1.96 32.67 -1.98
CA ASP A 307 -3.05 32.13 -2.80
C ASP A 307 -2.56 31.77 -4.22
N ILE A 308 -2.68 30.48 -4.57
CA ILE A 308 -2.35 29.96 -5.90
C ILE A 308 -3.25 30.55 -7.00
N ALA A 309 -4.43 31.07 -6.67
CA ALA A 309 -5.33 31.69 -7.66
C ALA A 309 -4.68 32.87 -8.39
N ARG A 310 -3.69 33.55 -7.79
CA ARG A 310 -2.91 34.60 -8.46
C ARG A 310 -2.05 34.06 -9.59
N LEU A 311 -1.46 32.87 -9.40
CA LEU A 311 -0.68 32.19 -10.43
C LEU A 311 -1.59 31.77 -11.60
N GLU A 312 -2.78 31.26 -11.28
CA GLU A 312 -3.79 30.92 -12.29
C GLU A 312 -4.24 32.14 -13.08
N ALA A 313 -4.58 33.24 -12.38
CA ALA A 313 -5.00 34.49 -12.99
C ALA A 313 -3.91 35.08 -13.90
N ALA A 314 -2.65 35.09 -13.45
CA ALA A 314 -1.52 35.54 -14.26
C ALA A 314 -1.29 34.66 -15.50
N ALA A 315 -1.63 33.38 -15.41
CA ALA A 315 -1.54 32.43 -16.51
C ALA A 315 -2.79 32.39 -17.40
N GLY A 316 -3.83 33.18 -17.10
CA GLY A 316 -5.11 33.12 -17.80
C GLY A 316 -5.81 31.75 -17.67
N LEU A 317 -5.47 30.98 -16.63
CA LEU A 317 -6.00 29.65 -16.41
C LEU A 317 -7.33 29.76 -15.66
N THR A 318 -8.38 29.20 -16.25
CA THR A 318 -9.66 29.02 -15.55
C THR A 318 -9.74 27.59 -15.06
N PRO A 319 -9.95 27.33 -13.76
CA PRO A 319 -10.18 25.98 -13.27
C PRO A 319 -11.34 25.35 -14.05
N PRO A 320 -11.19 24.14 -14.59
CA PRO A 320 -12.27 23.50 -15.32
C PRO A 320 -13.48 23.29 -14.38
N GLU A 321 -14.69 23.41 -14.94
CA GLU A 321 -15.90 22.99 -14.22
C GLU A 321 -15.75 21.51 -13.85
N ARG A 322 -15.75 21.22 -12.55
CA ARG A 322 -15.78 19.83 -12.09
C ARG A 322 -17.18 19.30 -12.37
N ASP A 323 -17.29 18.31 -13.25
CA ASP A 323 -18.49 17.49 -13.34
C ASP A 323 -18.60 16.67 -12.03
N PRO A 324 -19.57 16.97 -11.15
CA PRO A 324 -19.66 16.36 -9.84
C PRO A 324 -20.39 15.01 -9.89
N ALA A 325 -20.58 14.41 -11.07
CA ALA A 325 -21.22 13.09 -11.20
C ALA A 325 -20.56 12.09 -10.23
N ALA A 326 -21.23 11.87 -9.11
CA ALA A 326 -20.74 11.02 -8.04
C ALA A 326 -20.77 9.59 -8.55
N VAL A 327 -19.62 9.09 -9.00
CA VAL A 327 -19.45 7.66 -9.23
C VAL A 327 -19.69 6.98 -7.88
N PRO A 328 -20.63 6.02 -7.79
CA PRO A 328 -20.90 5.37 -6.53
C PRO A 328 -19.62 4.72 -5.99
N PRO A 329 -19.35 4.84 -4.68
CA PRO A 329 -18.13 4.31 -4.10
C PRO A 329 -18.06 2.80 -4.32
N LYS A 330 -16.87 2.30 -4.62
CA LYS A 330 -16.63 0.87 -4.83
C LYS A 330 -15.63 0.31 -3.83
N THR A 331 -15.73 -1.00 -3.61
CA THR A 331 -14.76 -1.78 -2.85
C THR A 331 -13.84 -2.53 -3.81
N MET A 332 -12.55 -2.20 -3.80
CA MET A 332 -11.54 -2.89 -4.60
C MET A 332 -10.71 -3.84 -3.73
N PHE A 333 -10.77 -5.13 -4.05
CA PHE A 333 -9.91 -6.15 -3.45
C PHE A 333 -8.57 -6.22 -4.18
N VAL A 334 -7.48 -6.23 -3.42
CA VAL A 334 -6.11 -6.28 -3.92
C VAL A 334 -5.38 -7.46 -3.28
N PRO A 335 -5.60 -8.70 -3.76
CA PRO A 335 -4.85 -9.86 -3.30
C PRO A 335 -3.42 -9.82 -3.85
N THR A 336 -2.43 -10.06 -2.99
CA THR A 336 -1.06 -10.25 -3.46
C THR A 336 -0.90 -11.58 -4.21
N ASN A 337 0.10 -11.64 -5.08
CA ASN A 337 0.53 -12.86 -5.71
C ASN A 337 1.84 -13.31 -5.07
N GLY A 338 1.78 -14.44 -4.36
CA GLY A 338 2.94 -15.09 -3.75
C GLY A 338 3.24 -16.41 -4.47
N VAL A 339 3.27 -17.49 -3.69
CA VAL A 339 3.61 -18.86 -4.13
C VAL A 339 2.38 -19.61 -4.72
N GLY A 340 1.22 -18.95 -4.78
CA GLY A 340 -0.02 -19.55 -5.26
C GLY A 340 -1.22 -18.59 -5.19
N LEU A 341 -2.42 -19.14 -5.38
CA LEU A 341 -3.67 -18.37 -5.53
C LEU A 341 -4.43 -18.15 -4.21
N GLY A 342 -3.77 -18.41 -3.09
CA GLY A 342 -4.41 -18.42 -1.78
C GLY A 342 -5.03 -17.09 -1.34
N HIS A 343 -4.38 -15.97 -1.64
CA HIS A 343 -4.91 -14.63 -1.33
C HIS A 343 -6.12 -14.30 -2.21
N ALA A 344 -6.05 -14.63 -3.51
CA ALA A 344 -7.15 -14.43 -4.44
C ALA A 344 -8.38 -15.27 -4.06
N GLN A 345 -8.18 -16.55 -3.71
CA GLN A 345 -9.26 -17.42 -3.25
C GLN A 345 -9.99 -16.80 -2.05
N ARG A 346 -9.27 -16.44 -0.98
CA ARG A 346 -9.90 -15.81 0.20
C ARG A 346 -10.63 -14.52 -0.14
N CYS A 347 -10.00 -13.63 -0.90
CA CYS A 347 -10.63 -12.37 -1.29
C CYS A 347 -11.91 -12.60 -2.10
N THR A 348 -11.94 -13.56 -3.03
CA THR A 348 -13.16 -13.88 -3.80
C THR A 348 -14.26 -14.51 -2.93
N LEU A 349 -13.91 -15.30 -1.91
CA LEU A 349 -14.88 -15.84 -0.95
C LEU A 349 -15.50 -14.73 -0.10
N ILE A 350 -14.69 -13.81 0.40
CA ILE A 350 -15.16 -12.67 1.20
C ILE A 350 -15.98 -11.71 0.33
N ALA A 351 -15.50 -11.38 -0.87
CA ALA A 351 -16.21 -10.52 -1.83
C ALA A 351 -17.58 -11.08 -2.21
N ALA A 352 -17.70 -12.40 -2.39
CA ALA A 352 -18.97 -13.05 -2.70
C ALA A 352 -19.98 -13.03 -1.54
N ALA A 353 -19.52 -12.85 -0.30
CA ALA A 353 -20.36 -12.72 0.89
C ALA A 353 -20.68 -11.26 1.23
N LEU A 354 -20.15 -10.28 0.49
CA LEU A 354 -20.56 -8.88 0.66
C LEU A 354 -22.03 -8.67 0.24
N PRO A 355 -22.72 -7.65 0.80
CA PRO A 355 -24.04 -7.28 0.34
C PRO A 355 -24.06 -7.03 -1.18
N GLN A 356 -25.08 -7.54 -1.89
CA GLN A 356 -25.16 -7.43 -3.36
C GLN A 356 -25.12 -5.99 -3.89
N ALA A 357 -25.53 -5.03 -3.08
CA ALA A 357 -25.50 -3.61 -3.44
C ALA A 357 -24.10 -2.98 -3.41
N THR A 358 -23.09 -3.66 -2.84
CA THR A 358 -21.72 -3.14 -2.73
C THR A 358 -20.97 -3.32 -4.06
N PRO A 359 -20.69 -2.25 -4.83
CA PRO A 359 -19.95 -2.38 -6.07
C PRO A 359 -18.55 -2.91 -5.78
N THR A 360 -18.26 -4.12 -6.27
CA THR A 360 -17.03 -4.85 -5.92
C THR A 360 -16.19 -5.14 -7.16
N THR A 361 -14.92 -4.78 -7.09
CA THR A 361 -13.95 -5.00 -8.17
C THR A 361 -12.63 -5.52 -7.58
N PHE A 362 -11.73 -5.97 -8.44
CA PHE A 362 -10.42 -6.45 -8.04
C PHE A 362 -9.31 -5.71 -8.77
N ALA A 363 -8.14 -5.62 -8.14
CA ALA A 363 -6.88 -5.39 -8.84
C ALA A 363 -5.90 -6.48 -8.43
N ALA A 364 -5.46 -7.30 -9.37
CA ALA A 364 -4.64 -8.48 -9.06
C ALA A 364 -3.56 -8.74 -10.11
N PHE A 365 -2.48 -9.40 -9.70
CA PHE A 365 -1.45 -9.83 -10.64
C PHE A 365 -1.99 -10.87 -11.64
N PRO A 366 -1.38 -11.00 -12.84
CA PRO A 366 -1.94 -11.80 -13.94
C PRO A 366 -2.29 -13.26 -13.60
N SER A 367 -1.56 -13.90 -12.68
CA SER A 367 -1.83 -15.28 -12.25
C SER A 367 -3.20 -15.43 -11.57
N CYS A 368 -3.69 -14.40 -10.88
CA CYS A 368 -4.95 -14.42 -10.13
C CYS A 368 -6.16 -14.07 -11.02
N VAL A 369 -5.94 -13.34 -12.11
CA VAL A 369 -7.01 -12.78 -12.96
C VAL A 369 -7.99 -13.86 -13.46
N PRO A 370 -7.56 -15.02 -13.99
CA PRO A 370 -8.50 -16.04 -14.48
C PRO A 370 -9.43 -16.58 -13.39
N MET A 371 -8.93 -16.73 -12.17
CA MET A 371 -9.75 -17.18 -11.03
C MET A 371 -10.79 -16.13 -10.66
N ILE A 372 -10.39 -14.87 -10.58
CA ILE A 372 -11.27 -13.75 -10.21
C ILE A 372 -12.40 -13.58 -11.26
N LEU A 373 -12.06 -13.61 -12.55
CA LEU A 373 -13.04 -13.53 -13.63
C LEU A 373 -14.03 -14.70 -13.61
N ARG A 374 -13.56 -15.93 -13.36
CA ARG A 374 -14.43 -17.12 -13.22
C ARG A 374 -15.39 -17.03 -12.03
N ARG A 375 -15.03 -16.27 -11.00
CA ARG A 375 -15.88 -15.99 -9.84
C ARG A 375 -16.86 -14.83 -10.09
N GLY A 376 -16.84 -14.22 -11.27
CA GLY A 376 -17.79 -13.20 -11.70
C GLY A 376 -17.40 -11.77 -11.34
N PHE A 377 -16.14 -11.51 -10.98
CA PHE A 377 -15.68 -10.17 -10.62
C PHE A 377 -14.79 -9.56 -11.70
N ASP A 378 -14.99 -8.26 -11.96
CA ASP A 378 -14.08 -7.47 -12.78
C ASP A 378 -12.71 -7.33 -12.12
N CYS A 379 -11.64 -7.41 -12.91
CA CYS A 379 -10.28 -7.37 -12.40
C CYS A 379 -9.37 -6.47 -13.25
N LEU A 380 -8.82 -5.43 -12.63
CA LEU A 380 -7.71 -4.64 -13.15
C LEU A 380 -6.40 -5.45 -13.02
N PRO A 381 -5.72 -5.81 -14.13
CA PRO A 381 -4.45 -6.51 -14.01
C PRO A 381 -3.38 -5.59 -13.41
N LEU A 382 -2.58 -6.09 -12.47
CA LEU A 382 -1.39 -5.44 -11.93
C LEU A 382 -0.13 -5.86 -12.70
N VAL A 383 1.00 -5.18 -12.44
CA VAL A 383 2.25 -5.44 -13.15
C VAL A 383 3.18 -6.31 -12.27
N PRO A 384 3.48 -7.55 -12.68
CA PRO A 384 4.41 -8.40 -11.94
C PRO A 384 5.84 -7.88 -12.06
N ARG A 385 6.71 -8.26 -11.13
CA ARG A 385 8.16 -8.04 -11.28
C ARG A 385 8.67 -8.77 -12.52
N SER A 386 9.64 -8.18 -13.19
CA SER A 386 10.32 -8.76 -14.34
C SER A 386 11.77 -8.33 -14.36
N ASP A 387 12.67 -9.27 -14.63
CA ASP A 387 14.11 -9.01 -14.81
C ASP A 387 14.41 -8.14 -16.03
N ARG A 388 13.39 -7.88 -16.88
CA ARG A 388 13.50 -6.97 -18.02
C ARG A 388 13.46 -5.49 -17.61
N HIS A 389 13.04 -5.16 -16.38
CA HIS A 389 12.98 -3.78 -15.91
C HIS A 389 14.30 -3.35 -15.26
N LEU A 390 14.86 -2.23 -15.70
CA LEU A 390 16.11 -1.67 -15.16
C LEU A 390 16.00 -1.29 -13.68
N GLN A 391 14.83 -0.78 -13.26
CA GLN A 391 14.57 -0.36 -11.89
C GLN A 391 13.81 -1.44 -11.12
N ALA A 392 14.30 -1.79 -9.94
CA ALA A 392 13.72 -2.85 -9.10
C ALA A 392 12.26 -2.58 -8.65
N ASN A 393 11.80 -1.32 -8.68
CA ASN A 393 10.46 -0.89 -8.29
C ASN A 393 9.57 -0.45 -9.47
N ALA A 394 10.01 -0.60 -10.73
CA ALA A 394 9.24 -0.15 -11.90
C ALA A 394 7.82 -0.74 -11.95
N ASN A 395 7.69 -2.02 -11.59
CA ASN A 395 6.40 -2.71 -11.57
C ASN A 395 5.44 -2.13 -10.51
N ASP A 396 5.97 -1.69 -9.36
CA ASP A 396 5.19 -1.12 -8.26
C ASP A 396 4.78 0.32 -8.58
N ILE A 397 5.61 1.10 -9.30
CA ILE A 397 5.24 2.42 -9.82
C ILE A 397 4.08 2.33 -10.81
N LEU A 398 4.11 1.36 -11.73
CA LEU A 398 3.00 1.13 -12.66
C LEU A 398 1.73 0.64 -11.93
N THR A 399 1.90 -0.20 -10.92
CA THR A 399 0.79 -0.62 -10.04
C THR A 399 0.18 0.58 -9.32
N TYR A 400 1.01 1.46 -8.76
CA TYR A 400 0.59 2.72 -8.15
C TYR A 400 -0.21 3.60 -9.14
N ARG A 401 0.28 3.78 -10.37
CA ARG A 401 -0.43 4.56 -11.40
C ARG A 401 -1.79 3.96 -11.75
N ARG A 402 -1.87 2.64 -11.92
CA ARG A 402 -3.13 1.93 -12.20
C ARG A 402 -4.14 2.09 -11.05
N LEU A 403 -3.69 1.90 -9.80
CA LEU A 403 -4.56 2.04 -8.62
C LEU A 403 -5.04 3.47 -8.42
N THR A 404 -4.15 4.46 -8.52
CA THR A 404 -4.50 5.88 -8.37
C THR A 404 -5.39 6.42 -9.48
N GLN A 405 -5.36 5.84 -10.68
CA GLN A 405 -6.30 6.16 -11.76
C GLN A 405 -7.65 5.48 -11.55
N ALA A 406 -7.65 4.27 -11.00
CA ALA A 406 -8.87 3.48 -10.80
C ALA A 406 -9.67 3.85 -9.56
N LEU A 407 -9.05 4.47 -8.54
CA LEU A 407 -9.67 4.74 -7.23
C LEU A 407 -9.82 6.24 -6.94
N GLY A 408 -11.00 6.59 -6.40
CA GLY A 408 -11.35 7.93 -5.91
C GLY A 408 -11.47 8.00 -4.37
N PRO A 409 -11.64 9.20 -3.79
CA PRO A 409 -11.59 9.40 -2.33
C PRO A 409 -12.70 8.71 -1.50
N ALA A 410 -13.82 8.38 -2.14
CA ALA A 410 -14.93 7.65 -1.51
C ALA A 410 -14.75 6.12 -1.58
N ASP A 411 -13.76 5.63 -2.33
CA ASP A 411 -13.58 4.19 -2.54
C ASP A 411 -12.92 3.52 -1.34
N ARG A 412 -13.14 2.21 -1.24
CA ARG A 412 -12.57 1.31 -0.24
C ARG A 412 -11.57 0.37 -0.88
N LEU A 413 -10.38 0.25 -0.29
CA LEU A 413 -9.34 -0.70 -0.70
C LEU A 413 -9.21 -1.79 0.36
N VAL A 414 -9.37 -3.05 -0.06
CA VAL A 414 -9.16 -4.24 0.78
C VAL A 414 -7.90 -4.95 0.30
N PHE A 415 -6.84 -4.89 1.10
CA PHE A 415 -5.55 -5.50 0.77
C PHE A 415 -5.41 -6.85 1.48
N ASP A 416 -5.09 -7.93 0.76
CA ASP A 416 -4.71 -9.23 1.36
C ASP A 416 -3.27 -9.56 0.97
N GLY A 417 -2.35 -9.44 1.92
CA GLY A 417 -0.93 -9.66 1.68
C GLY A 417 -0.08 -9.58 2.94
N GLY A 418 1.09 -10.21 2.89
CA GLY A 418 2.08 -10.16 3.96
C GLY A 418 2.91 -8.87 3.96
N TYR A 419 3.13 -8.22 2.82
CA TYR A 419 3.94 -7.00 2.76
C TYR A 419 3.19 -5.89 2.02
N VAL A 420 3.03 -4.74 2.67
CA VAL A 420 2.31 -3.58 2.11
C VAL A 420 3.25 -2.78 1.21
N PHE A 421 3.05 -2.89 -0.11
CA PHE A 421 3.84 -2.18 -1.13
C PHE A 421 3.69 -0.65 -1.05
N ASP A 422 4.59 0.10 -1.69
CA ASP A 422 4.46 1.57 -1.73
C ASP A 422 3.22 1.97 -2.50
N SER A 423 2.89 1.24 -3.57
CA SER A 423 1.67 1.48 -4.33
C SER A 423 0.42 1.45 -3.47
N ILE A 424 0.29 0.46 -2.58
CA ILE A 424 -0.84 0.35 -1.65
C ILE A 424 -0.81 1.46 -0.61
N PHE A 425 0.33 1.62 0.07
CA PHE A 425 0.54 2.65 1.09
C PHE A 425 0.21 4.06 0.57
N ARG A 426 0.75 4.41 -0.60
CA ARG A 426 0.54 5.72 -1.23
C ARG A 426 -0.87 5.89 -1.73
N THR A 427 -1.45 4.88 -2.40
CA THR A 427 -2.81 5.02 -2.92
C THR A 427 -3.80 5.27 -1.78
N ILE A 428 -3.69 4.53 -0.66
CA ILE A 428 -4.55 4.75 0.51
C ILE A 428 -4.44 6.19 1.01
N LEU A 429 -3.22 6.67 1.28
CA LEU A 429 -3.01 7.98 1.90
C LEU A 429 -3.26 9.15 0.94
N GLU A 430 -2.82 9.04 -0.32
CA GLU A 430 -2.91 10.10 -1.33
C GLU A 430 -4.31 10.24 -1.92
N LYS A 431 -5.12 9.18 -1.96
CA LYS A 431 -6.55 9.26 -2.31
C LYS A 431 -7.46 9.42 -1.10
N GLY A 432 -6.98 9.14 0.12
CA GLY A 432 -7.80 9.17 1.32
C GLY A 432 -8.84 8.06 1.32
N LEU A 433 -8.44 6.84 0.94
CA LEU A 433 -9.35 5.69 0.82
C LEU A 433 -9.78 5.16 2.18
N SER A 434 -10.97 4.54 2.23
CA SER A 434 -11.28 3.61 3.31
C SER A 434 -10.43 2.37 3.13
N SER A 435 -9.79 1.88 4.19
CA SER A 435 -8.75 0.86 4.02
C SER A 435 -8.89 -0.30 5.00
N VAL A 436 -8.88 -1.51 4.43
CA VAL A 436 -8.91 -2.77 5.19
C VAL A 436 -7.69 -3.60 4.84
N TRP A 437 -7.00 -4.11 5.86
CA TRP A 437 -5.97 -5.13 5.68
C TRP A 437 -6.47 -6.49 6.14
N ILE A 438 -6.57 -7.44 5.23
CA ILE A 438 -6.67 -8.87 5.54
C ILE A 438 -5.25 -9.36 5.83
N ARG A 439 -4.93 -9.45 7.13
CA ARG A 439 -3.60 -9.82 7.62
C ARG A 439 -3.66 -11.18 8.30
N ARG A 440 -3.10 -12.21 7.66
CA ARG A 440 -3.01 -13.55 8.27
C ARG A 440 -2.17 -13.54 9.55
N GLY A 441 -2.52 -14.42 10.48
CA GLY A 441 -1.70 -14.75 11.65
C GLY A 441 -0.54 -15.71 11.30
N LEU A 442 0.18 -16.15 12.34
CA LEU A 442 1.24 -17.16 12.27
C LEU A 442 2.48 -16.77 11.45
N TRP A 443 3.06 -15.63 11.79
CA TRP A 443 4.27 -15.13 11.18
C TRP A 443 5.50 -15.88 11.70
N PRO A 444 6.53 -16.09 10.86
CA PRO A 444 7.77 -16.69 11.30
C PRO A 444 8.45 -15.80 12.35
N SER A 445 9.11 -16.43 13.31
CA SER A 445 9.89 -15.72 14.32
C SER A 445 11.03 -14.93 13.66
N GLY A 446 10.99 -13.59 13.72
CA GLY A 446 12.11 -12.78 13.23
C GLY A 446 11.79 -11.33 12.83
N PRO A 447 12.79 -10.61 12.29
CA PRO A 447 12.66 -9.22 11.85
C PRO A 447 11.63 -8.99 10.74
N SER A 448 11.39 -10.00 9.89
CA SER A 448 10.47 -9.94 8.74
C SER A 448 9.04 -9.58 9.15
N ALA A 449 8.56 -10.14 10.27
CA ALA A 449 7.25 -9.81 10.81
C ALA A 449 7.15 -8.35 11.23
N ARG A 450 8.24 -7.78 11.76
CA ARG A 450 8.28 -6.39 12.23
C ARG A 450 8.23 -5.40 11.08
N ILE A 451 9.00 -5.65 10.02
CA ILE A 451 9.05 -4.78 8.82
C ILE A 451 7.68 -4.70 8.16
N ALA A 452 6.97 -5.82 8.10
CA ALA A 452 5.70 -5.87 7.44
C ALA A 452 4.57 -5.14 8.19
N LEU A 453 4.66 -5.07 9.52
CA LEU A 453 3.69 -4.36 10.38
C LEU A 453 3.91 -2.85 10.43
N ASP A 454 5.05 -2.33 9.96
CA ASP A 454 5.38 -0.89 10.02
C ASP A 454 4.29 0.00 9.39
N ARG A 455 3.62 -0.51 8.36
CA ARG A 455 2.57 0.20 7.62
C ARG A 455 1.16 -0.09 8.09
N GLU A 456 0.96 -0.85 9.17
CA GLU A 456 -0.37 -1.15 9.69
C GLU A 456 -1.18 0.11 10.02
N HIS A 457 -0.51 1.17 10.48
CA HIS A 457 -1.12 2.44 10.89
C HIS A 457 -1.89 3.17 9.78
N VAL A 458 -1.70 2.81 8.49
CA VAL A 458 -2.45 3.42 7.38
C VAL A 458 -3.81 2.79 7.14
N PHE A 459 -4.06 1.61 7.74
CA PHE A 459 -5.31 0.90 7.58
C PHE A 459 -6.30 1.27 8.69
N ASP A 460 -7.52 1.61 8.28
CA ASP A 460 -8.61 1.91 9.20
C ASP A 460 -9.05 0.65 9.96
N ARG A 461 -8.97 -0.52 9.30
CA ARG A 461 -9.39 -1.81 9.86
C ARG A 461 -8.44 -2.93 9.49
N ILE A 462 -8.16 -3.80 10.45
CA ILE A 462 -7.36 -5.02 10.27
C ILE A 462 -8.27 -6.22 10.52
N VAL A 463 -8.52 -7.01 9.49
CA VAL A 463 -9.22 -8.30 9.60
C VAL A 463 -8.15 -9.38 9.68
N VAL A 464 -8.17 -10.17 10.75
CA VAL A 464 -7.20 -11.23 11.00
C VAL A 464 -7.91 -12.58 10.93
N PRO A 465 -7.83 -13.28 9.78
CA PRO A 465 -8.24 -14.67 9.69
C PRO A 465 -7.48 -15.52 10.70
N SER A 466 -8.23 -16.20 11.58
CA SER A 466 -7.64 -17.09 12.58
C SER A 466 -7.16 -18.39 11.93
N GLU A 467 -6.24 -19.03 12.63
CA GLU A 467 -5.90 -20.44 12.49
C GLU A 467 -6.97 -21.33 13.16
N PRO A 468 -7.06 -22.62 12.79
CA PRO A 468 -8.04 -23.54 13.36
C PRO A 468 -7.83 -23.83 14.85
N PHE A 469 -6.62 -23.60 15.39
CA PHE A 469 -6.27 -23.89 16.77
C PHE A 469 -5.83 -22.63 17.53
N ALA A 470 -6.30 -22.47 18.76
CA ALA A 470 -6.12 -21.25 19.55
C ALA A 470 -4.65 -20.88 19.78
N GLU A 471 -3.78 -21.86 20.03
CA GLU A 471 -2.36 -21.67 20.28
C GLU A 471 -1.56 -21.18 19.06
N LEU A 472 -2.16 -21.18 17.86
CA LEU A 472 -1.54 -20.64 16.64
C LEU A 472 -1.91 -19.16 16.41
N ASN A 473 -2.86 -18.61 17.17
CA ASN A 473 -3.40 -17.28 16.97
C ASN A 473 -2.65 -16.22 17.80
N ASP A 474 -1.39 -16.00 17.45
CA ASP A 474 -0.56 -14.95 18.05
C ASP A 474 -1.14 -13.55 17.77
N HIS A 475 -1.08 -12.67 18.78
CA HIS A 475 -1.56 -11.28 18.67
C HIS A 475 -0.38 -10.34 18.43
N TYR A 476 -0.30 -9.77 17.21
CA TYR A 476 0.79 -8.88 16.81
C TYR A 476 0.47 -7.39 17.01
N SER A 477 -0.80 -7.03 16.99
CA SER A 477 -1.28 -5.68 17.24
C SER A 477 -2.63 -5.72 17.96
N PHE A 478 -2.92 -4.65 18.69
CA PHE A 478 -4.11 -4.52 19.54
C PHE A 478 -4.84 -3.22 19.23
N GLY A 479 -6.10 -3.13 19.63
CA GLY A 479 -6.92 -1.92 19.50
C GLY A 479 -8.25 -2.18 18.79
N PRO A 480 -9.16 -1.20 18.81
CA PRO A 480 -10.54 -1.36 18.33
C PRO A 480 -10.65 -1.63 16.83
N ARG A 481 -9.59 -1.34 16.07
CA ARG A 481 -9.51 -1.58 14.62
C ARG A 481 -9.08 -2.99 14.23
N VAL A 482 -8.62 -3.82 15.19
CA VAL A 482 -8.12 -5.17 14.93
C VAL A 482 -9.21 -6.18 15.25
N HIS A 483 -9.67 -6.91 14.24
CA HIS A 483 -10.78 -7.85 14.35
C HIS A 483 -10.32 -9.26 13.95
N MET A 484 -10.27 -10.16 14.93
CA MET A 484 -10.07 -11.59 14.67
C MET A 484 -11.38 -12.17 14.13
N VAL A 485 -11.29 -12.91 13.02
CA VAL A 485 -12.41 -13.67 12.45
C VAL A 485 -12.01 -15.14 12.35
N GLY A 486 -12.99 -16.04 12.25
CA GLY A 486 -12.71 -17.46 12.04
C GLY A 486 -11.94 -17.74 10.73
N PRO A 487 -11.52 -19.00 10.50
CA PRO A 487 -10.76 -19.32 9.30
C PRO A 487 -11.54 -19.03 8.01
N ILE A 488 -10.87 -18.48 7.00
CA ILE A 488 -11.51 -18.18 5.71
C ILE A 488 -11.46 -19.42 4.84
N VAL A 489 -12.52 -20.21 4.91
CA VAL A 489 -12.66 -21.48 4.19
C VAL A 489 -14.09 -21.64 3.69
N ARG A 490 -14.24 -22.06 2.43
CA ARG A 490 -15.54 -22.42 1.87
C ARG A 490 -15.84 -23.86 2.26
N ARG A 491 -16.97 -24.10 2.91
CA ARG A 491 -17.51 -25.46 3.06
C ARG A 491 -18.07 -25.90 1.71
N THR A 492 -17.50 -26.96 1.16
CA THR A 492 -17.96 -27.59 -0.07
C THR A 492 -18.38 -29.00 0.27
N GLU A 493 -19.60 -29.37 -0.09
CA GLU A 493 -20.05 -30.75 0.00
C GLU A 493 -19.90 -31.40 -1.37
N GLN A 494 -19.42 -32.64 -1.37
CA GLN A 494 -19.42 -33.50 -2.54
C GLN A 494 -20.22 -34.74 -2.20
N SER A 495 -21.33 -34.94 -2.90
CA SER A 495 -22.15 -36.13 -2.75
C SER A 495 -21.36 -37.39 -3.16
N PRO A 496 -21.71 -38.58 -2.63
CA PRO A 496 -21.13 -39.85 -3.08
C PRO A 496 -21.22 -40.04 -4.60
N GLU A 497 -22.32 -39.59 -5.21
CA GLU A 497 -22.56 -39.65 -6.65
C GLU A 497 -21.59 -38.74 -7.43
N GLU A 498 -21.41 -37.49 -7.00
CA GLU A 498 -20.44 -36.56 -7.60
C GLU A 498 -19.01 -37.05 -7.44
N ARG A 499 -18.69 -37.64 -6.27
CA ARG A 499 -17.38 -38.26 -6.03
C ARG A 499 -17.15 -39.44 -6.98
N SER A 500 -18.14 -40.31 -7.15
CA SER A 500 -18.04 -41.44 -8.08
C SER A 500 -17.88 -40.96 -9.52
N ALA A 501 -18.72 -40.02 -9.95
CA ALA A 501 -18.69 -39.46 -11.30
C ALA A 501 -17.35 -38.79 -11.62
N LEU A 502 -16.76 -38.05 -10.67
CA LEU A 502 -15.43 -37.46 -10.84
C LEU A 502 -14.36 -38.55 -11.00
N ARG A 503 -14.43 -39.61 -10.20
CA ARG A 503 -13.48 -40.73 -10.29
C ARG A 503 -13.62 -41.49 -11.61
N ASP A 504 -14.85 -41.69 -12.12
CA ASP A 504 -15.09 -42.23 -13.46
C ASP A 504 -14.49 -41.33 -14.55
N ALA A 505 -14.73 -40.03 -14.48
CA ALA A 505 -14.14 -39.08 -15.43
C ALA A 505 -12.60 -39.10 -15.40
N LEU A 506 -11.98 -39.29 -14.23
CA LEU A 506 -10.52 -39.44 -14.10
C LEU A 506 -10.03 -40.76 -14.71
N ARG A 507 -10.76 -41.87 -14.49
CA ARG A 507 -10.45 -43.16 -15.12
C ARG A 507 -10.45 -43.06 -16.64
N ASP A 508 -11.48 -42.43 -17.20
CA ASP A 508 -11.61 -42.24 -18.65
C ASP A 508 -10.54 -41.30 -19.19
N ARG A 509 -10.30 -40.18 -18.51
CA ARG A 509 -9.31 -39.17 -18.94
C ARG A 509 -7.89 -39.72 -19.04
N PHE A 510 -7.49 -40.56 -18.08
CA PHE A 510 -6.12 -41.08 -18.02
C PHE A 510 -6.01 -42.53 -18.54
N GLY A 511 -7.13 -43.16 -18.90
CA GLY A 511 -7.15 -44.56 -19.32
C GLY A 511 -6.66 -45.52 -18.23
N HIS A 512 -6.78 -45.13 -16.96
CA HIS A 512 -6.20 -45.83 -15.82
C HIS A 512 -7.29 -46.22 -14.82
N ARG A 513 -7.46 -47.53 -14.59
CA ARG A 513 -8.41 -48.03 -13.58
C ARG A 513 -7.76 -47.98 -12.21
N PHE A 514 -8.42 -47.34 -11.25
CA PHE A 514 -7.92 -47.22 -9.89
C PHE A 514 -9.04 -47.38 -8.85
N GLU A 515 -8.64 -47.88 -7.69
CA GLU A 515 -9.44 -47.95 -6.45
C GLU A 515 -8.97 -46.93 -5.42
N THR A 516 -7.70 -46.53 -5.47
CA THR A 516 -7.12 -45.53 -4.56
C THR A 516 -6.68 -44.30 -5.34
N LEU A 517 -7.07 -43.12 -4.88
CA LEU A 517 -6.66 -41.83 -5.42
C LEU A 517 -5.78 -41.08 -4.43
N VAL A 518 -4.56 -40.77 -4.84
CA VAL A 518 -3.64 -39.91 -4.09
C VAL A 518 -3.52 -38.57 -4.80
N VAL A 519 -3.62 -37.47 -4.06
CA VAL A 519 -3.44 -36.12 -4.61
C VAL A 519 -2.29 -35.43 -3.89
N SER A 520 -1.29 -34.96 -4.64
CA SER A 520 -0.16 -34.19 -4.11
C SER A 520 -0.28 -32.71 -4.47
N MET A 521 -0.20 -31.83 -3.47
CA MET A 521 -0.26 -30.37 -3.56
C MET A 521 0.93 -29.71 -2.85
N LEU A 522 2.15 -30.00 -3.30
CA LEU A 522 3.38 -29.40 -2.75
C LEU A 522 3.78 -28.08 -3.42
N GLY A 523 2.91 -27.54 -4.29
CA GLY A 523 3.14 -26.29 -5.03
C GLY A 523 4.04 -26.45 -6.26
N GLY A 524 4.20 -25.36 -7.02
CA GLY A 524 4.95 -25.34 -8.28
C GLY A 524 6.45 -25.03 -8.13
N GLY A 525 7.07 -25.31 -6.99
CA GLY A 525 8.52 -25.10 -6.78
C GLY A 525 8.99 -23.68 -6.51
N VAL A 526 8.09 -22.68 -6.44
CA VAL A 526 8.47 -21.25 -6.26
C VAL A 526 8.97 -20.94 -4.84
N ALA A 527 8.33 -21.51 -3.81
CA ALA A 527 8.76 -21.32 -2.42
C ALA A 527 9.92 -22.22 -2.01
N SER A 528 9.83 -23.48 -2.43
CA SER A 528 10.76 -24.53 -2.09
C SER A 528 10.69 -25.58 -3.19
N ASP A 529 11.83 -26.11 -3.60
CA ASP A 529 11.87 -27.24 -4.52
C ASP A 529 11.39 -28.49 -3.79
N ARG A 530 10.37 -29.14 -4.35
CA ARG A 530 9.77 -30.38 -3.82
C ARG A 530 9.79 -31.51 -4.84
N ALA A 531 10.60 -31.37 -5.90
CA ALA A 531 10.71 -32.38 -6.93
C ALA A 531 11.18 -33.74 -6.38
N ALA A 532 12.10 -33.75 -5.41
CA ALA A 532 12.60 -34.99 -4.80
C ALA A 532 11.51 -35.78 -4.07
N GLN A 533 10.70 -35.10 -3.24
CA GLN A 533 9.60 -35.74 -2.52
C GLN A 533 8.52 -36.23 -3.49
N LEU A 534 8.17 -35.41 -4.50
CA LEU A 534 7.20 -35.81 -5.52
C LEU A 534 7.68 -37.00 -6.37
N GLN A 535 8.97 -37.06 -6.73
CA GLN A 535 9.55 -38.22 -7.43
C GLN A 535 9.51 -39.47 -6.57
N MET A 536 9.84 -39.36 -5.28
CA MET A 536 9.75 -40.48 -4.36
C MET A 536 8.32 -41.01 -4.23
N ILE A 537 7.33 -40.13 -4.04
CA ILE A 537 5.92 -40.50 -4.00
C ILE A 537 5.52 -41.18 -5.32
N SER A 538 5.95 -40.63 -6.46
CA SER A 538 5.66 -41.19 -7.78
C SER A 538 6.25 -42.59 -7.96
N ALA A 539 7.48 -42.83 -7.48
CA ALA A 539 8.13 -44.13 -7.51
C ALA A 539 7.39 -45.16 -6.64
N LEU A 540 7.03 -44.80 -5.41
CA LEU A 540 6.28 -45.69 -4.49
C LEU A 540 4.90 -46.07 -5.02
N LEU A 541 4.27 -45.17 -5.77
CA LEU A 541 2.94 -45.39 -6.36
C LEU A 541 3.01 -46.08 -7.73
N ALA A 542 4.13 -46.03 -8.44
CA ALA A 542 4.31 -46.72 -9.72
C ALA A 542 4.20 -48.26 -9.59
N GLU A 543 4.56 -48.80 -8.43
CA GLU A 543 4.44 -50.24 -8.12
C GLU A 543 3.02 -50.69 -7.77
N ARG A 544 2.04 -49.76 -7.75
CA ARG A 544 0.65 -50.02 -7.32
C ARG A 544 -0.35 -49.86 -8.47
N PRO A 545 -0.69 -50.93 -9.22
CA PRO A 545 -1.49 -50.83 -10.43
C PRO A 545 -2.94 -50.35 -10.22
N ASN A 546 -3.45 -50.36 -8.99
CA ASN A 546 -4.79 -49.88 -8.63
C ASN A 546 -4.79 -48.46 -8.03
N CYS A 547 -3.68 -47.72 -8.13
CA CYS A 547 -3.55 -46.37 -7.59
C CYS A 547 -3.40 -45.34 -8.71
N LEU A 548 -4.19 -44.25 -8.63
CA LEU A 548 -3.96 -43.06 -9.43
C LEU A 548 -3.36 -41.96 -8.55
N HIS A 549 -2.28 -41.35 -9.00
CA HIS A 549 -1.63 -40.22 -8.35
C HIS A 549 -1.76 -38.97 -9.20
N LEU A 550 -2.33 -37.91 -8.63
CA LEU A 550 -2.42 -36.60 -9.27
C LEU A 550 -1.48 -35.61 -8.58
N VAL A 551 -0.49 -35.10 -9.31
CA VAL A 551 0.30 -33.95 -8.87
C VAL A 551 -0.43 -32.69 -9.31
N VAL A 552 -1.12 -32.05 -8.38
CA VAL A 552 -1.94 -30.87 -8.65
C VAL A 552 -1.10 -29.62 -8.50
N VAL A 553 -1.03 -28.83 -9.56
CA VAL A 553 -0.35 -27.53 -9.59
C VAL A 553 -1.26 -26.47 -10.19
N TRP A 554 -0.95 -25.20 -9.95
CA TRP A 554 -1.71 -24.09 -10.50
C TRP A 554 -1.45 -23.95 -12.01
N PRO A 555 -2.37 -23.39 -12.82
CA PRO A 555 -2.12 -23.11 -14.23
C PRO A 555 -0.86 -22.27 -14.44
N ASN A 556 -0.10 -22.60 -15.48
CA ASN A 556 1.19 -21.96 -15.83
C ASN A 556 2.31 -22.12 -14.78
N SER A 557 2.15 -23.00 -13.78
CA SER A 557 3.26 -23.36 -12.90
C SER A 557 4.35 -24.08 -13.69
N ILE A 558 5.61 -23.80 -13.37
CA ILE A 558 6.74 -24.55 -13.89
C ILE A 558 6.76 -25.90 -13.16
N VAL A 559 6.77 -26.99 -13.93
CA VAL A 559 6.75 -28.35 -13.40
C VAL A 559 8.07 -29.03 -13.76
N ALA A 560 8.68 -29.72 -12.80
CA ALA A 560 9.91 -30.45 -13.04
C ALA A 560 9.69 -31.56 -14.09
N PRO A 561 10.52 -31.64 -15.15
CA PRO A 561 10.37 -32.66 -16.20
C PRO A 561 10.31 -34.10 -15.68
N ALA A 562 11.01 -34.38 -14.57
CA ALA A 562 11.08 -35.68 -13.92
C ALA A 562 9.77 -36.15 -13.25
N LEU A 563 8.72 -35.31 -13.23
CA LEU A 563 7.39 -35.69 -12.76
C LEU A 563 6.52 -36.27 -13.89
N HIS A 564 7.00 -36.23 -15.13
CA HIS A 564 6.35 -36.86 -16.27
C HIS A 564 6.93 -38.26 -16.54
N GLY A 565 6.11 -39.16 -17.08
CA GLY A 565 6.54 -40.50 -17.51
C GLY A 565 6.39 -41.62 -16.47
N TRP A 566 5.87 -41.31 -15.29
CA TRP A 566 5.52 -42.31 -14.28
C TRP A 566 4.21 -43.04 -14.64
N PRO A 567 4.10 -44.37 -14.49
CA PRO A 567 2.93 -45.14 -14.94
C PRO A 567 1.59 -44.70 -14.32
N ASN A 568 1.63 -44.29 -13.05
CA ASN A 568 0.44 -44.01 -12.25
C ASN A 568 0.32 -42.54 -11.83
N THR A 569 1.27 -41.69 -12.24
CA THR A 569 1.32 -40.28 -11.82
C THR A 569 1.07 -39.34 -12.98
N HIS A 570 0.11 -38.44 -12.81
CA HIS A 570 -0.23 -37.41 -13.78
C HIS A 570 -0.20 -36.02 -13.16
N VAL A 571 0.43 -35.08 -13.85
CA VAL A 571 0.42 -33.67 -13.49
C VAL A 571 -0.89 -33.04 -13.97
N VAL A 572 -1.63 -32.41 -13.06
CA VAL A 572 -2.91 -31.76 -13.34
C VAL A 572 -2.83 -30.28 -12.99
N GLN A 573 -3.05 -29.44 -13.99
CA GLN A 573 -3.20 -28.00 -13.79
C GLN A 573 -4.66 -27.64 -13.60
N THR A 574 -5.03 -27.08 -12.43
CA THR A 574 -6.41 -26.70 -12.13
C THR A 574 -6.50 -25.49 -11.19
N LEU A 575 -7.61 -24.76 -11.28
CA LEU A 575 -8.00 -23.72 -10.32
C LEU A 575 -8.91 -24.26 -9.21
N GLU A 576 -9.43 -25.47 -9.37
CA GLU A 576 -10.42 -26.10 -8.48
C GLU A 576 -9.83 -27.39 -7.88
N ALA A 577 -8.81 -27.24 -7.03
CA ALA A 577 -8.11 -28.37 -6.42
C ALA A 577 -8.96 -29.10 -5.35
N THR A 578 -9.84 -28.37 -4.66
CA THR A 578 -10.67 -28.91 -3.56
C THR A 578 -11.53 -30.09 -4.01
N ALA A 579 -12.10 -30.06 -5.22
CA ALA A 579 -12.94 -31.15 -5.73
C ALA A 579 -12.14 -32.46 -5.95
N LEU A 580 -10.88 -32.35 -6.37
CA LEU A 580 -9.97 -33.49 -6.50
C LEU A 580 -9.58 -34.03 -5.12
N CYS A 581 -9.36 -33.14 -4.15
CA CYS A 581 -8.99 -33.53 -2.79
C CYS A 581 -10.14 -34.23 -2.06
N LEU A 582 -11.39 -33.77 -2.25
CA LEU A 582 -12.59 -34.43 -1.71
C LEU A 582 -12.80 -35.84 -2.28
N ALA A 583 -12.41 -36.06 -3.54
CA ALA A 583 -12.49 -37.37 -4.16
C ALA A 583 -11.35 -38.31 -3.77
N ALA A 584 -10.24 -37.76 -3.27
CA ALA A 584 -9.02 -38.48 -2.91
C ALA A 584 -9.20 -39.34 -1.66
N ASP A 585 -8.40 -40.40 -1.59
CA ASP A 585 -8.31 -41.27 -0.42
C ASP A 585 -7.20 -40.80 0.53
N LEU A 586 -6.17 -40.15 -0.01
CA LEU A 586 -5.08 -39.51 0.72
C LEU A 586 -4.61 -38.24 -0.02
N VAL A 587 -4.35 -37.17 0.74
CA VAL A 587 -3.72 -35.95 0.22
C VAL A 587 -2.32 -35.76 0.81
N VAL A 588 -1.34 -35.46 -0.04
CA VAL A 588 0.00 -35.02 0.40
C VAL A 588 0.13 -33.53 0.10
N SER A 589 0.15 -32.67 1.10
CA SER A 589 0.05 -31.21 0.91
C SER A 589 1.16 -30.44 1.61
N ALA A 590 1.55 -29.30 1.05
CA ALA A 590 2.21 -28.27 1.83
C ALA A 590 1.29 -27.80 2.97
N ALA A 591 1.86 -27.40 4.10
CA ALA A 591 1.10 -27.01 5.28
C ALA A 591 0.76 -25.51 5.29
N GLY A 592 0.38 -24.95 4.14
CA GLY A 592 -0.06 -23.56 4.00
C GLY A 592 -1.47 -23.33 4.56
N TYR A 593 -1.77 -22.09 4.95
CA TYR A 593 -3.05 -21.71 5.59
C TYR A 593 -4.30 -22.24 4.88
N ASN A 594 -4.45 -22.00 3.57
CA ASN A 594 -5.67 -22.40 2.87
C ASN A 594 -5.75 -23.92 2.75
N SER A 595 -4.65 -24.60 2.40
CA SER A 595 -4.63 -26.04 2.22
C SER A 595 -4.97 -26.78 3.51
N VAL A 596 -4.39 -26.37 4.65
CA VAL A 596 -4.70 -26.99 5.94
C VAL A 596 -6.14 -26.75 6.35
N ASN A 597 -6.66 -25.53 6.18
CA ASN A 597 -8.08 -25.28 6.46
C ASN A 597 -9.00 -26.08 5.51
N GLU A 598 -8.68 -26.20 4.23
CA GLU A 598 -9.44 -27.06 3.31
C GLU A 598 -9.39 -28.53 3.76
N ILE A 599 -8.23 -29.05 4.15
CA ILE A 599 -8.07 -30.42 4.65
C ILE A 599 -8.92 -30.67 5.90
N LEU A 600 -8.83 -29.78 6.90
CA LEU A 600 -9.53 -29.95 8.17
C LEU A 600 -11.04 -29.84 8.02
N TYR A 601 -11.53 -28.77 7.38
CA TYR A 601 -12.98 -28.52 7.28
C TYR A 601 -13.71 -29.49 6.36
N HIS A 602 -12.98 -30.16 5.45
CA HIS A 602 -13.51 -31.22 4.60
C HIS A 602 -13.17 -32.64 5.09
N ARG A 603 -12.49 -32.76 6.24
CA ARG A 603 -12.13 -34.04 6.86
C ARG A 603 -11.33 -34.96 5.93
N ILE A 604 -10.37 -34.38 5.24
CA ILE A 604 -9.55 -35.09 4.25
C ILE A 604 -8.33 -35.72 4.96
N PRO A 605 -8.10 -37.03 4.84
CA PRO A 605 -6.88 -37.66 5.35
C PRO A 605 -5.64 -37.12 4.65
N ALA A 606 -4.63 -36.69 5.41
CA ALA A 606 -3.48 -36.03 4.83
C ALA A 606 -2.13 -36.37 5.45
N ILE A 607 -1.09 -36.26 4.61
CA ILE A 607 0.31 -36.10 5.03
C ILE A 607 0.71 -34.65 4.72
N LEU A 608 1.27 -33.96 5.70
CA LEU A 608 1.70 -32.57 5.58
C LEU A 608 3.22 -32.48 5.45
N ILE A 609 3.70 -31.77 4.43
CA ILE A 609 5.12 -31.48 4.21
C ILE A 609 5.32 -29.95 4.29
N PRO A 610 5.66 -29.39 5.47
CA PRO A 610 5.78 -27.94 5.63
C PRO A 610 6.87 -27.35 4.75
N GLN A 611 6.66 -26.09 4.34
CA GLN A 611 7.61 -25.29 3.58
C GLN A 611 8.10 -24.13 4.42
N SER A 612 9.36 -23.75 4.21
CA SER A 612 9.99 -22.63 4.90
C SER A 612 10.59 -21.65 3.89
N ALA A 613 10.18 -20.39 3.99
CA ALA A 613 10.81 -19.26 3.29
C ALA A 613 10.56 -17.96 4.09
N PRO A 614 11.40 -16.92 3.96
CA PRO A 614 11.29 -15.70 4.78
C PRO A 614 9.96 -14.94 4.66
N TYR A 615 9.20 -15.18 3.58
CA TYR A 615 7.93 -14.53 3.27
C TYR A 615 6.71 -15.46 3.46
N LEU A 616 6.93 -16.70 3.89
CA LEU A 616 5.87 -17.64 4.24
C LEU A 616 5.53 -17.53 5.73
N ASP A 617 4.30 -17.91 6.03
CA ASP A 617 3.82 -18.23 7.37
C ASP A 617 4.52 -19.47 7.94
N ASP A 618 4.49 -19.64 9.26
CA ASP A 618 5.11 -20.78 9.95
C ASP A 618 4.33 -22.08 9.72
N GLN A 619 4.56 -22.68 8.55
CA GLN A 619 3.92 -23.93 8.15
C GLN A 619 4.30 -25.11 9.05
N THR A 620 5.51 -25.11 9.60
CA THR A 620 5.99 -26.18 10.51
C THR A 620 5.19 -26.16 11.80
N ARG A 621 5.01 -24.98 12.43
CA ARG A 621 4.19 -24.85 13.64
C ARG A 621 2.73 -25.26 13.38
N ARG A 622 2.19 -24.92 12.20
CA ARG A 622 0.84 -25.36 11.81
C ARG A 622 0.76 -26.89 11.66
N ALA A 623 1.68 -27.51 10.93
CA ALA A 623 1.66 -28.95 10.68
C ALA A 623 1.76 -29.75 11.98
N ARG A 624 2.68 -29.35 12.88
CA ARG A 624 2.85 -29.97 14.21
C ARG A 624 1.57 -29.91 15.04
N ALA A 625 0.90 -28.76 15.07
CA ALA A 625 -0.36 -28.61 15.83
C ALA A 625 -1.48 -29.54 15.31
N VAL A 626 -1.50 -29.84 14.00
CA VAL A 626 -2.43 -30.82 13.41
C VAL A 626 -2.04 -32.25 13.77
N GLU A 627 -0.75 -32.58 13.69
CA GLU A 627 -0.21 -33.92 13.98
C GLU A 627 -0.32 -34.30 15.47
N GLU A 628 -0.05 -33.37 16.39
CA GLU A 628 -0.17 -33.58 17.85
C GLU A 628 -1.60 -34.00 18.26
N ARG A 629 -2.60 -33.71 17.43
CA ARG A 629 -4.00 -34.10 17.59
C ARG A 629 -4.36 -35.40 16.86
N GLY A 630 -3.38 -36.04 16.21
CA GLY A 630 -3.56 -37.27 15.46
C GLY A 630 -4.35 -37.12 14.15
N LEU A 631 -4.45 -35.89 13.62
CA LEU A 631 -5.28 -35.58 12.44
C LEU A 631 -4.52 -35.77 11.11
N CYS A 632 -3.19 -35.78 11.15
CA CYS A 632 -2.30 -36.04 10.02
C CYS A 632 -0.97 -36.65 10.48
N VAL A 633 -0.08 -36.93 9.54
CA VAL A 633 1.37 -37.10 9.80
C VAL A 633 2.11 -35.92 9.19
N THR A 634 3.09 -35.37 9.90
CA THR A 634 4.01 -34.34 9.36
C THR A 634 5.30 -35.00 8.93
N ILE A 635 5.82 -34.58 7.78
CA ILE A 635 7.10 -35.04 7.25
C ILE A 635 7.96 -33.82 6.97
N GLU A 636 9.08 -33.67 7.68
CA GLU A 636 10.03 -32.60 7.40
C GLU A 636 10.74 -32.88 6.06
N GLU A 637 11.28 -31.82 5.45
CA GLU A 637 11.83 -31.86 4.08
C GLU A 637 12.84 -32.99 3.81
N THR A 638 13.65 -33.34 4.79
CA THR A 638 14.74 -34.31 4.65
C THR A 638 14.36 -35.73 5.08
N GLU A 639 13.14 -35.95 5.57
CA GLU A 639 12.71 -37.20 6.20
C GLU A 639 12.15 -38.22 5.20
N PHE A 640 12.91 -38.52 4.13
CA PHE A 640 12.45 -39.43 3.06
C PHE A 640 12.06 -40.82 3.58
N LEU A 641 12.80 -41.41 4.52
CA LEU A 641 12.45 -42.71 5.10
C LEU A 641 11.11 -42.68 5.87
N LEU A 642 10.84 -41.55 6.55
CA LEU A 642 9.57 -41.37 7.24
C LEU A 642 8.43 -41.16 6.24
N LEU A 643 8.68 -40.43 5.15
CA LEU A 643 7.73 -40.28 4.04
C LEU A 643 7.34 -41.63 3.46
N GLU A 644 8.32 -42.50 3.18
CA GLU A 644 8.06 -43.85 2.68
C GLU A 644 7.15 -44.64 3.61
N ARG A 645 7.50 -44.64 4.89
CA ARG A 645 6.75 -45.36 5.92
C ARG A 645 5.34 -44.81 6.05
N ALA A 646 5.18 -43.49 6.15
CA ALA A 646 3.88 -42.85 6.26
C ALA A 646 2.99 -43.14 5.05
N MET A 647 3.54 -43.12 3.84
CA MET A 647 2.82 -43.51 2.62
C MET A 647 2.36 -44.96 2.68
N ARG A 648 3.23 -45.91 3.07
CA ARG A 648 2.84 -47.32 3.24
C ARG A 648 1.78 -47.50 4.32
N ASP A 649 1.94 -46.87 5.49
CA ASP A 649 1.02 -46.96 6.60
C ASP A 649 -0.37 -46.36 6.27
N CYS A 650 -0.43 -45.36 5.37
CA CYS A 650 -1.69 -44.79 4.89
C CYS A 650 -2.34 -45.61 3.77
N LEU A 651 -1.56 -46.26 2.90
CA LEU A 651 -2.09 -47.00 1.75
C LEU A 651 -2.43 -48.46 2.08
N ASP A 652 -1.64 -49.08 2.95
CA ASP A 652 -1.71 -50.52 3.26
C ASP A 652 -2.17 -50.79 4.71
N GLY A 653 -2.14 -49.76 5.58
CA GLY A 653 -2.48 -49.85 7.00
C GLY A 653 -3.85 -49.27 7.36
N THR A 654 -4.04 -48.96 8.64
CA THR A 654 -5.30 -48.36 9.18
C THR A 654 -5.17 -46.86 9.50
N THR A 655 -4.08 -46.23 9.06
CA THR A 655 -3.76 -44.84 9.42
C THR A 655 -4.78 -43.86 8.85
N VAL A 656 -5.27 -44.10 7.63
CA VAL A 656 -6.30 -43.26 6.99
C VAL A 656 -7.62 -43.35 7.75
N GLU A 657 -8.05 -44.55 8.16
CA GLU A 657 -9.25 -44.75 8.97
C GLU A 657 -9.13 -44.04 10.32
N ARG A 658 -7.94 -44.09 10.95
CA ARG A 658 -7.66 -43.35 12.18
C ARG A 658 -7.79 -41.84 11.98
N PHE A 659 -7.23 -41.29 10.90
CA PHE A 659 -7.39 -39.88 10.58
C PHE A 659 -8.85 -39.49 10.36
N ARG A 660 -9.61 -40.29 9.59
CA ARG A 660 -11.05 -40.04 9.37
C ARG A 660 -11.83 -40.04 10.68
N GLY A 661 -11.55 -41.00 11.56
CA GLY A 661 -12.15 -41.06 12.91
C GLY A 661 -11.87 -39.78 13.70
N ALA A 662 -10.59 -39.42 13.85
CA ALA A 662 -10.19 -38.23 14.59
C ALA A 662 -10.76 -36.93 13.99
N LEU A 663 -10.72 -36.77 12.66
CA LEU A 663 -11.30 -35.61 11.95
C LEU A 663 -12.83 -35.52 12.10
N SER A 664 -13.52 -36.65 12.32
CA SER A 664 -14.97 -36.66 12.51
C SER A 664 -15.40 -36.19 13.91
N GLU A 665 -14.55 -36.42 14.91
CA GLU A 665 -14.78 -36.07 16.31
C GLU A 665 -14.28 -34.66 16.66
N PHE A 666 -13.37 -34.10 15.86
CA PHE A 666 -12.76 -32.81 16.15
C PHE A 666 -13.69 -31.64 15.79
N GLU A 667 -13.96 -30.77 16.76
CA GLU A 667 -14.71 -29.53 16.55
C GLU A 667 -13.77 -28.41 16.06
N LEU A 668 -14.13 -27.82 14.92
CA LEU A 668 -13.42 -26.69 14.32
C LEU A 668 -14.19 -25.38 14.59
N PRO A 669 -13.50 -24.24 14.67
CA PRO A 669 -14.17 -22.95 14.82
C PRO A 669 -15.09 -22.64 13.63
N GLU A 670 -16.00 -21.69 13.82
CA GLU A 670 -16.89 -21.29 12.73
C GLU A 670 -16.12 -20.50 11.65
N PRO A 671 -16.35 -20.75 10.35
CA PRO A 671 -15.68 -20.01 9.28
C PRO A 671 -15.90 -18.50 9.35
N GLY A 672 -14.86 -17.73 9.05
CA GLY A 672 -14.87 -16.27 9.20
C GLY A 672 -15.34 -15.47 7.97
N ILE A 673 -15.79 -16.12 6.89
CA ILE A 673 -16.14 -15.44 5.63
C ILE A 673 -17.19 -14.34 5.87
N GLU A 674 -18.30 -14.70 6.50
CA GLU A 674 -19.41 -13.77 6.79
C GLU A 674 -19.01 -12.67 7.77
N ALA A 675 -18.20 -13.01 8.78
CA ALA A 675 -17.70 -12.03 9.73
C ALA A 675 -16.77 -11.01 9.06
N ALA A 676 -15.87 -11.47 8.19
CA ALA A 676 -14.99 -10.59 7.42
C ALA A 676 -15.79 -9.71 6.45
N ALA A 677 -16.79 -10.27 5.76
CA ALA A 677 -17.64 -9.52 4.83
C ALA A 677 -18.43 -8.41 5.55
N ARG A 678 -19.05 -8.70 6.69
CA ARG A 678 -19.72 -7.68 7.52
C ARG A 678 -18.75 -6.58 7.93
N LEU A 679 -17.58 -6.96 8.44
CA LEU A 679 -16.57 -5.99 8.84
C LEU A 679 -16.06 -5.14 7.66
N ILE A 680 -16.00 -5.68 6.44
CA ILE A 680 -15.59 -4.90 5.27
C ILE A 680 -16.73 -4.01 4.77
N ALA A 681 -17.99 -4.40 4.95
CA ALA A 681 -19.15 -3.66 4.49
C ALA A 681 -19.55 -2.51 5.41
N GLU A 682 -19.28 -2.61 6.72
CA GLU A 682 -19.57 -1.56 7.70
C GLU A 682 -18.96 -0.21 7.31
N ASP A 683 -19.68 0.88 7.55
CA ASP A 683 -19.13 2.23 7.45
C ASP A 683 -18.62 2.68 8.82
N TRP A 684 -17.30 2.75 8.94
CA TRP A 684 -16.59 3.19 10.16
C TRP A 684 -16.14 4.66 10.09
N ARG A 685 -16.56 5.40 9.06
CA ARG A 685 -16.27 6.84 8.96
C ARG A 685 -17.29 7.72 9.69
N ASP A 686 -18.46 7.16 10.02
CA ASP A 686 -19.56 7.84 10.71
C ASP A 686 -19.69 7.45 12.20
N ALA A 687 -18.77 6.60 12.70
CA ALA A 687 -18.70 6.12 14.08
C ALA A 687 -17.45 6.70 14.76
#